data_AF-A0AAW7E4U1-F1
#
_entry.id   AF-A0AAW7E4U1-F1
#
_cell.length_a   1.000
_cell.length_b   1.000
_cell.length_c   1.000
_cell.angle_alpha   90.00
_cell.angle_beta   90.00
_cell.angle_gamma   90.00
#
_symmetry.space_group_name_H-M   'P 1'
#
loop_
_entity.id
_entity.type
_entity.pdbx_description
1 polymer ?
#
loop_
_entity_poly.entity_id
_entity_poly.type
_entity_poly.pdbx_seq_one_letter_code
_entity_poly.pdbx_strand_id
1 'polypeptide(L)'
;MAKSCTLFAIDCLPNSIEWHFDNPQIEAWAEWFSHIPLLFSYLMGDLEHLPEKVASNTYVDTQSLSTLITPISQVKQRWNFLNLHFQQDIQNFPLDIAEKWQHIDQTIQTTHKTWLMLDCTLFNDATFGSKKFLKQLEQISELSKQFNLNNIFEFKHSTANQIIQRPQFELGWWDRKCIARIWDIQADFEDFWWNEDFSKQWALTETRFFQDAIDAFTVYPKNKKLSSRKLTVDHAFSALVTPYGREILPLSLEIEMAFVQGGFIVASKAVKDLLHPSALYDLNGNEILPFSKGFNNIEVYSNALISHSILKEDGEIIQQLLHFPSLSLLQDNLKFIDYGRYEDGFIRAEGCDQKLNVYTPQGDLVFQLDHAILGKINAKHGLATLRQFKSDDQRENYGVINKHGEMIIPCKYQNIERGFQDSPPKIFKGGKIVAIDHDLKINIFNKKGTLLIHSNYYSLPYLHVQHDKILCFDGLNNEAQCGYFDIHSFEFIVTEEMTRADYFAALHDALLGRSTEAQFEIKINEWLEQVTASAWLHDISLLLCEQDQEQATELIHSTNAFIIEEFEIAQEDVLVYCESQNIYTLYWQYLNVAAPKLYHFDYKDTESLYHLADFDEFTGWQWSRIDGDESMQDGIESLAHYLKPHHKSLLYINTDHDSICFAVLENIEVESFAALLQNALIHCYVIDA
;
A
#
# COMPACT_ATOMS: atom_id res chain seq x y z
N MET A 1 -0.24 -7.74 -13.37
CA MET A 1 0.63 -8.18 -14.47
C MET A 1 1.45 -7.06 -15.07
N ALA A 2 2.76 -7.29 -15.21
CA ALA A 2 3.57 -6.56 -16.16
C ALA A 2 3.38 -7.14 -17.56
N LYS A 3 3.77 -6.39 -18.58
CA LYS A 3 3.74 -6.84 -19.97
C LYS A 3 4.85 -7.87 -20.20
N SER A 4 4.54 -8.96 -20.89
CA SER A 4 5.51 -10.00 -21.24
C SER A 4 5.37 -10.45 -22.69
N CYS A 5 6.41 -11.08 -23.21
CA CYS A 5 6.45 -11.67 -24.54
C CYS A 5 7.22 -12.99 -24.54
N THR A 6 6.86 -13.88 -25.45
CA THR A 6 7.41 -15.24 -25.53
C THR A 6 7.71 -15.62 -26.98
N LEU A 7 8.86 -16.26 -27.20
CA LEU A 7 9.25 -16.86 -28.46
C LEU A 7 8.93 -18.37 -28.48
N PHE A 8 8.30 -18.81 -29.56
CA PHE A 8 8.02 -20.22 -29.84
C PHE A 8 8.43 -20.56 -31.27
N ALA A 9 9.13 -21.66 -31.49
CA ALA A 9 9.30 -22.20 -32.83
C ALA A 9 8.28 -23.32 -33.11
N ILE A 10 7.69 -23.28 -34.29
CA ILE A 10 6.49 -24.08 -34.63
C ILE A 10 6.54 -24.64 -36.05
N ASP A 11 5.91 -25.80 -36.27
CA ASP A 11 5.92 -26.50 -37.56
C ASP A 11 4.94 -25.93 -38.59
N CYS A 12 3.81 -25.37 -38.13
CA CYS A 12 2.73 -24.83 -38.96
C CYS A 12 2.29 -23.44 -38.47
N LEU A 13 1.23 -22.85 -39.07
CA LEU A 13 0.76 -21.52 -38.67
C LEU A 13 0.08 -21.55 -37.29
N PRO A 14 0.19 -20.49 -36.46
CA PRO A 14 -0.30 -20.50 -35.08
C PRO A 14 -1.78 -20.88 -34.92
N ASN A 15 -2.66 -20.44 -35.81
CA ASN A 15 -4.09 -20.79 -35.84
C ASN A 15 -4.41 -22.26 -36.17
N SER A 16 -3.40 -23.06 -36.53
CA SER A 16 -3.51 -24.47 -36.92
C SER A 16 -2.92 -25.42 -35.87
N ILE A 17 -2.47 -24.88 -34.74
CA ILE A 17 -1.77 -25.61 -33.65
C ILE A 17 -2.74 -25.90 -32.51
N GLU A 18 -2.55 -27.02 -31.83
CA GLU A 18 -3.19 -27.28 -30.54
C GLU A 18 -2.26 -26.82 -29.40
N TRP A 19 -2.62 -25.75 -28.69
CA TRP A 19 -1.75 -25.14 -27.69
C TRP A 19 -1.80 -25.89 -26.36
N HIS A 20 -0.90 -26.86 -26.21
CA HIS A 20 -0.69 -27.63 -24.97
C HIS A 20 0.80 -27.96 -24.76
N PHE A 21 1.22 -28.16 -23.50
CA PHE A 21 2.62 -28.36 -23.06
C PHE A 21 3.35 -29.44 -23.86
N ASP A 22 2.70 -30.60 -24.04
CA ASP A 22 3.29 -31.77 -24.69
C ASP A 22 3.21 -31.74 -26.23
N ASN A 23 2.96 -30.59 -26.87
CA ASN A 23 2.86 -30.57 -28.32
C ASN A 23 4.25 -30.72 -28.96
N PRO A 24 4.54 -31.83 -29.68
CA PRO A 24 5.81 -31.94 -30.38
C PRO A 24 5.95 -30.89 -31.50
N GLN A 25 4.87 -30.20 -31.91
CA GLN A 25 4.89 -29.11 -32.87
C GLN A 25 5.34 -27.76 -32.28
N ILE A 26 5.41 -27.61 -30.95
CA ILE A 26 5.79 -26.37 -30.28
C ILE A 26 7.14 -26.56 -29.57
N GLU A 27 8.12 -25.72 -29.90
CA GLU A 27 9.34 -25.52 -29.12
C GLU A 27 9.27 -24.13 -28.48
N ALA A 28 8.93 -24.02 -27.20
CA ALA A 28 9.13 -22.77 -26.48
C ALA A 28 10.63 -22.49 -26.34
N TRP A 29 11.03 -21.26 -26.66
CA TRP A 29 12.44 -20.86 -26.72
C TRP A 29 12.79 -19.91 -25.60
N ALA A 30 12.05 -18.80 -25.46
CA ALA A 30 12.42 -17.74 -24.53
C ALA A 30 11.25 -16.86 -24.12
N GLU A 31 11.35 -16.19 -22.97
CA GLU A 31 10.40 -15.16 -22.51
C GLU A 31 11.13 -13.89 -22.05
N TRP A 32 10.38 -12.80 -21.90
CA TRP A 32 10.86 -11.58 -21.24
C TRP A 32 9.71 -10.73 -20.67
N PHE A 33 9.97 -10.00 -19.58
CA PHE A 33 9.07 -9.02 -18.98
C PHE A 33 9.45 -7.57 -19.34
N SER A 34 8.50 -6.64 -19.14
CA SER A 34 8.60 -5.16 -19.26
C SER A 34 8.74 -4.59 -20.67
N HIS A 35 9.50 -5.22 -21.56
CA HIS A 35 9.71 -4.80 -22.95
C HIS A 35 9.95 -6.02 -23.86
N ILE A 36 9.96 -5.80 -25.17
CA ILE A 36 10.37 -6.82 -26.15
C ILE A 36 11.89 -6.66 -26.36
N PRO A 37 12.71 -7.68 -26.07
CA PRO A 37 14.16 -7.61 -26.28
C PRO A 37 14.53 -7.30 -27.72
N LEU A 38 15.57 -6.50 -27.95
CA LEU A 38 16.05 -6.20 -29.30
C LEU A 38 16.48 -7.47 -30.06
N LEU A 39 17.00 -8.51 -29.38
CA LEU A 39 17.26 -9.79 -30.04
C LEU A 39 15.97 -10.42 -30.57
N PHE A 40 14.85 -10.34 -29.84
CA PHE A 40 13.58 -10.94 -30.30
C PHE A 40 13.13 -10.22 -31.58
N SER A 41 13.10 -8.89 -31.58
CA SER A 41 12.79 -8.11 -32.79
C SER A 41 13.75 -8.41 -33.96
N TYR A 42 15.05 -8.56 -33.69
CA TYR A 42 16.06 -8.91 -34.69
C TYR A 42 15.85 -10.31 -35.28
N LEU A 43 15.50 -11.31 -34.46
CA LEU A 43 15.20 -12.65 -34.97
C LEU A 43 13.91 -12.64 -35.80
N MET A 44 12.91 -11.85 -35.40
CA MET A 44 11.64 -11.72 -36.12
C MET A 44 11.77 -11.08 -37.51
N GLY A 45 12.63 -10.08 -37.69
CA GLY A 45 12.76 -9.43 -39.00
C GLY A 45 13.91 -8.44 -39.15
N ASP A 46 13.95 -7.83 -40.32
CA ASP A 46 14.92 -6.81 -40.74
C ASP A 46 14.25 -5.75 -41.63
N LEU A 47 15.03 -4.78 -42.12
CA LEU A 47 14.56 -3.70 -43.00
C LEU A 47 13.92 -4.20 -44.31
N GLU A 48 14.29 -5.36 -44.81
CA GLU A 48 13.78 -5.94 -46.06
C GLU A 48 12.68 -6.99 -45.80
N HIS A 49 12.73 -7.68 -44.67
CA HIS A 49 11.83 -8.78 -44.30
C HIS A 49 11.18 -8.54 -42.94
N LEU A 50 9.99 -7.94 -42.94
CA LEU A 50 9.18 -7.77 -41.73
C LEU A 50 8.45 -9.07 -41.36
N PRO A 51 8.22 -9.33 -40.05
CA PRO A 51 7.42 -10.47 -39.63
C PRO A 51 5.94 -10.30 -40.00
N GLU A 52 5.32 -11.40 -40.41
CA GLU A 52 3.92 -11.46 -40.81
C GLU A 52 3.00 -11.47 -39.58
N LYS A 53 1.88 -10.74 -39.66
CA LYS A 53 0.83 -10.74 -38.62
C LYS A 53 -0.13 -11.89 -38.88
N VAL A 54 -0.32 -12.76 -37.90
CA VAL A 54 -1.21 -13.93 -38.01
C VAL A 54 -2.14 -14.04 -36.81
N ALA A 55 -3.24 -14.76 -37.00
CA ALA A 55 -4.10 -15.17 -35.90
C ALA A 55 -3.48 -16.35 -35.16
N SER A 56 -3.66 -16.40 -33.85
CA SER A 56 -3.35 -17.55 -33.01
C SER A 56 -4.59 -18.02 -32.27
N ASN A 57 -4.79 -19.32 -32.17
CA ASN A 57 -5.89 -19.96 -31.43
C ASN A 57 -5.51 -20.33 -29.99
N THR A 58 -4.38 -19.84 -29.48
CA THR A 58 -4.04 -19.85 -28.03
C THR A 58 -5.09 -19.11 -27.19
N TYR A 59 -5.80 -18.17 -27.81
CA TYR A 59 -6.74 -17.25 -27.15
C TYR A 59 -8.19 -17.54 -27.55
N VAL A 60 -9.12 -17.01 -26.74
CA VAL A 60 -10.58 -17.13 -26.95
C VAL A 60 -11.02 -16.62 -28.33
N ASP A 61 -10.36 -15.59 -28.87
CA ASP A 61 -10.52 -15.16 -30.26
C ASP A 61 -9.45 -15.81 -31.15
N THR A 62 -9.87 -16.78 -31.95
CA THR A 62 -9.01 -17.58 -32.83
C THR A 62 -8.87 -17.02 -34.24
N GLN A 63 -9.55 -15.90 -34.56
CA GLN A 63 -9.61 -15.32 -35.92
C GLN A 63 -8.91 -13.97 -36.04
N SER A 64 -8.85 -13.19 -34.95
CA SER A 64 -8.12 -11.93 -34.93
C SER A 64 -6.61 -12.12 -35.04
N LEU A 65 -5.95 -11.26 -35.82
CA LEU A 65 -4.48 -11.21 -35.84
C LEU A 65 -3.97 -10.80 -34.46
N SER A 66 -3.14 -11.64 -33.85
CA SER A 66 -2.72 -11.53 -32.45
C SER A 66 -1.20 -11.67 -32.26
N THR A 67 -0.51 -12.41 -33.13
CA THR A 67 0.92 -12.70 -33.02
C THR A 67 1.68 -12.36 -34.30
N LEU A 68 3.02 -12.38 -34.20
CA LEU A 68 3.93 -12.17 -35.33
C LEU A 68 4.68 -13.48 -35.65
N ILE A 69 4.89 -13.79 -36.93
CA ILE A 69 5.69 -14.95 -37.37
C ILE A 69 6.77 -14.58 -38.41
N THR A 70 7.81 -15.41 -38.49
CA THR A 70 8.86 -15.31 -39.52
C THR A 70 9.44 -16.71 -39.83
N PRO A 71 9.93 -17.00 -41.05
CA PRO A 71 10.51 -18.31 -41.37
C PRO A 71 11.81 -18.57 -40.60
N ILE A 72 11.97 -19.77 -40.02
CA ILE A 72 13.20 -20.19 -39.30
C ILE A 72 14.44 -20.13 -40.20
N SER A 73 14.28 -20.30 -41.51
CA SER A 73 15.37 -20.11 -42.49
C SER A 73 15.92 -18.68 -42.49
N GLN A 74 15.08 -17.66 -42.34
CA GLN A 74 15.49 -16.26 -42.23
C GLN A 74 16.07 -15.97 -40.83
N VAL A 75 15.50 -16.54 -39.77
CA VAL A 75 16.04 -16.46 -38.40
C VAL A 75 17.50 -16.96 -38.38
N LYS A 76 17.76 -18.12 -38.99
CA LYS A 76 19.12 -18.69 -39.12
C LYS A 76 20.04 -17.77 -39.93
N GLN A 77 19.57 -17.12 -41.00
CA GLN A 77 20.36 -16.15 -41.77
C GLN A 77 20.74 -14.92 -40.93
N ARG A 78 19.77 -14.31 -40.23
CA ARG A 78 19.99 -13.16 -39.34
C ARG A 78 20.92 -13.50 -38.19
N TRP A 79 20.73 -14.64 -37.55
CA TRP A 79 21.59 -15.10 -36.46
C TRP A 79 23.05 -15.36 -36.93
N ASN A 80 23.22 -16.03 -38.08
CA ASN A 80 24.55 -16.25 -38.68
C ASN A 80 25.26 -14.94 -39.05
N PHE A 81 24.52 -13.94 -39.56
CA PHE A 81 25.06 -12.60 -39.82
C PHE A 81 25.58 -11.93 -38.54
N LEU A 82 24.79 -11.99 -37.45
CA LEU A 82 25.16 -11.41 -36.16
C LEU A 82 26.44 -12.05 -35.60
N ASN A 83 26.49 -13.39 -35.57
CA ASN A 83 27.67 -14.15 -35.15
C ASN A 83 28.93 -13.84 -35.97
N LEU A 84 28.79 -13.71 -37.30
CA LEU A 84 29.92 -13.42 -38.20
C LEU A 84 30.49 -12.02 -37.97
N HIS A 85 29.63 -11.00 -37.82
CA HIS A 85 30.07 -9.60 -37.76
C HIS A 85 30.42 -9.08 -36.36
N PHE A 86 30.06 -9.83 -35.32
CA PHE A 86 30.37 -9.52 -33.92
C PHE A 86 31.22 -10.58 -33.23
N GLN A 87 31.83 -11.52 -33.97
CA GLN A 87 32.62 -12.62 -33.40
C GLN A 87 33.68 -12.16 -32.38
N GLN A 88 34.36 -11.03 -32.64
CA GLN A 88 35.36 -10.47 -31.72
C GLN A 88 34.70 -9.85 -30.48
N ASP A 89 33.55 -9.20 -30.63
CA ASP A 89 32.80 -8.59 -29.54
C ASP A 89 32.26 -9.69 -28.60
N ILE A 90 31.69 -10.76 -29.18
CA ILE A 90 31.14 -11.95 -28.47
C ILE A 90 32.23 -12.71 -27.71
N GLN A 91 33.46 -12.79 -28.25
CA GLN A 91 34.60 -13.41 -27.55
C GLN A 91 35.04 -12.68 -26.27
N ASN A 92 34.64 -11.41 -26.11
CA ASN A 92 34.94 -10.61 -24.93
C ASN A 92 33.77 -10.56 -23.92
N PHE A 93 32.69 -11.32 -24.14
CA PHE A 93 31.58 -11.39 -23.21
C PHE A 93 31.98 -12.04 -21.87
N PRO A 94 31.34 -11.63 -20.75
CA PRO A 94 31.35 -12.39 -19.50
C PRO A 94 30.93 -13.86 -19.72
N LEU A 95 31.44 -14.77 -18.87
CA LEU A 95 31.27 -16.22 -19.05
C LEU A 95 29.80 -16.64 -19.13
N ASP A 96 28.97 -16.11 -18.22
CA ASP A 96 27.52 -16.34 -18.16
C ASP A 96 26.80 -15.87 -19.43
N ILE A 97 27.19 -14.72 -19.98
CA ILE A 97 26.67 -14.20 -21.24
C ILE A 97 27.14 -15.03 -22.43
N ALA A 98 28.40 -15.49 -22.43
CA ALA A 98 28.95 -16.34 -23.48
C ALA A 98 28.27 -17.73 -23.51
N GLU A 99 28.05 -18.34 -22.35
CA GLU A 99 27.29 -19.59 -22.20
C GLU A 99 25.84 -19.42 -22.68
N LYS A 100 25.19 -18.33 -22.28
CA LYS A 100 23.84 -17.97 -22.74
C LYS A 100 23.80 -17.79 -24.27
N TRP A 101 24.77 -17.08 -24.85
CA TRP A 101 24.87 -16.89 -26.31
C TRP A 101 25.09 -18.20 -27.05
N GLN A 102 25.93 -19.10 -26.52
CA GLN A 102 26.13 -20.44 -27.08
C GLN A 102 24.86 -21.29 -27.00
N HIS A 103 24.08 -21.19 -25.92
CA HIS A 103 22.79 -21.87 -25.79
C HIS A 103 21.75 -21.36 -26.81
N ILE A 104 21.73 -20.04 -27.06
CA ILE A 104 20.90 -19.42 -28.10
C ILE A 104 21.32 -19.96 -29.49
N ASP A 105 22.62 -19.98 -29.80
CA ASP A 105 23.12 -20.53 -31.06
C ASP A 105 22.71 -22.00 -31.23
N GLN A 106 22.96 -22.84 -30.23
CA GLN A 106 22.57 -24.24 -30.28
C GLN A 106 21.07 -24.41 -30.52
N THR A 107 20.22 -23.65 -29.83
CA THR A 107 18.76 -23.69 -29.99
C THR A 107 18.34 -23.30 -31.40
N ILE A 108 18.84 -22.17 -31.91
CA ILE A 108 18.53 -21.68 -33.25
C ILE A 108 19.03 -22.66 -34.32
N GLN A 109 20.28 -23.15 -34.26
CA GLN A 109 20.85 -23.99 -35.32
C GLN A 109 20.20 -25.37 -35.38
N THR A 110 19.96 -26.00 -34.22
CA THR A 110 19.49 -27.39 -34.13
C THR A 110 18.00 -27.57 -34.36
N THR A 111 17.19 -26.52 -34.22
CA THR A 111 15.73 -26.62 -34.46
C THR A 111 15.41 -27.05 -35.89
N HIS A 112 14.37 -27.87 -36.02
CA HIS A 112 13.82 -28.34 -37.29
C HIS A 112 12.46 -27.70 -37.63
N LYS A 113 12.00 -26.74 -36.80
CA LYS A 113 10.73 -26.03 -36.99
C LYS A 113 10.72 -25.14 -38.22
N THR A 114 9.51 -24.82 -38.69
CA THR A 114 9.29 -24.03 -39.90
C THR A 114 9.27 -22.52 -39.62
N TRP A 115 8.59 -22.12 -38.55
CA TRP A 115 8.33 -20.72 -38.20
C TRP A 115 8.81 -20.39 -36.79
N LEU A 116 9.29 -19.17 -36.60
CA LEU A 116 9.40 -18.55 -35.29
C LEU A 116 8.17 -17.66 -35.09
N MET A 117 7.51 -17.78 -33.94
CA MET A 117 6.42 -16.94 -33.49
C MET A 117 6.89 -16.09 -32.30
N LEU A 118 6.56 -14.80 -32.34
CA LEU A 118 6.59 -13.91 -31.18
C LEU A 118 5.17 -13.69 -30.70
N ASP A 119 4.86 -14.22 -29.51
CA ASP A 119 3.72 -13.76 -28.75
C ASP A 119 4.08 -12.45 -28.04
N CYS A 120 3.30 -11.42 -28.32
CA CYS A 120 3.41 -10.10 -27.71
C CYS A 120 2.02 -9.53 -27.38
N THR A 121 1.02 -10.39 -27.23
CA THR A 121 -0.37 -10.00 -26.96
C THR A 121 -0.50 -9.15 -25.70
N LEU A 122 0.21 -9.51 -24.63
CA LEU A 122 0.23 -8.77 -23.35
C LEU A 122 0.90 -7.38 -23.45
N PHE A 123 1.57 -7.05 -24.57
CA PHE A 123 1.98 -5.67 -24.83
C PHE A 123 0.83 -4.76 -25.30
N ASN A 124 -0.34 -5.31 -25.62
CA ASN A 124 -1.42 -4.65 -26.33
C ASN A 124 -2.67 -4.45 -25.43
N ASP A 125 -2.85 -3.23 -24.90
CA ASP A 125 -3.97 -2.87 -24.01
C ASP A 125 -5.27 -2.55 -24.78
N ALA A 126 -5.52 -3.23 -25.90
CA ALA A 126 -6.69 -3.04 -26.73
C ALA A 126 -7.40 -4.38 -26.95
N THR A 127 -8.71 -4.33 -27.21
CA THR A 127 -9.47 -5.53 -27.56
C THR A 127 -8.90 -6.16 -28.83
N PHE A 128 -8.76 -7.50 -28.86
CA PHE A 128 -8.38 -8.27 -30.05
C PHE A 128 -9.21 -7.87 -31.27
N GLY A 129 -8.58 -7.90 -32.45
CA GLY A 129 -9.20 -7.51 -33.73
C GLY A 129 -9.49 -6.02 -33.90
N SER A 130 -9.40 -5.20 -32.85
CA SER A 130 -9.66 -3.77 -32.94
C SER A 130 -8.60 -3.04 -33.79
N LYS A 131 -9.00 -1.93 -34.41
CA LYS A 131 -8.06 -1.06 -35.17
C LYS A 131 -6.90 -0.54 -34.31
N LYS A 132 -7.12 -0.37 -33.00
CA LYS A 132 -6.07 0.01 -32.04
C LYS A 132 -5.09 -1.15 -31.84
N PHE A 133 -5.60 -2.37 -31.61
CA PHE A 133 -4.79 -3.57 -31.46
C PHE A 133 -3.90 -3.81 -32.67
N LEU A 134 -4.49 -3.82 -33.87
CA LEU A 134 -3.76 -4.05 -35.13
C LEU A 134 -2.68 -2.99 -35.39
N LYS A 135 -2.93 -1.73 -34.99
CA LYS A 135 -1.92 -0.66 -35.09
C LYS A 135 -0.76 -0.86 -34.11
N GLN A 136 -1.02 -1.34 -32.89
CA GLN A 136 0.04 -1.63 -31.92
C GLN A 136 0.86 -2.87 -32.33
N LEU A 137 0.21 -3.92 -32.86
CA LEU A 137 0.90 -5.07 -33.43
C LEU A 137 1.77 -4.68 -34.63
N GLU A 138 1.30 -3.76 -35.48
CA GLU A 138 2.10 -3.18 -36.56
C GLU A 138 3.32 -2.43 -36.03
N GLN A 139 3.15 -1.59 -35.00
CA GLN A 139 4.27 -0.88 -34.38
C GLN A 139 5.35 -1.82 -33.83
N ILE A 140 4.96 -2.99 -33.33
CA ILE A 140 5.91 -4.03 -32.88
C ILE A 140 6.63 -4.68 -34.08
N SER A 141 5.91 -5.02 -35.16
CA SER A 141 6.54 -5.55 -36.39
C SER A 141 7.55 -4.56 -36.99
N GLU A 142 7.19 -3.27 -37.02
CA GLU A 142 8.01 -2.17 -37.54
C GLU A 142 9.31 -1.93 -36.74
N LEU A 143 9.43 -2.40 -35.49
CA LEU A 143 10.70 -2.37 -34.74
C LEU A 143 11.83 -3.10 -35.48
N SER A 144 11.48 -4.07 -36.33
CA SER A 144 12.41 -4.84 -37.17
C SER A 144 13.15 -3.97 -38.19
N LYS A 145 12.60 -2.81 -38.57
CA LYS A 145 13.22 -1.92 -39.59
C LYS A 145 14.53 -1.28 -39.14
N GLN A 146 14.84 -1.27 -37.84
CA GLN A 146 16.11 -0.74 -37.35
C GLN A 146 17.32 -1.63 -37.68
N PHE A 147 17.07 -2.85 -38.20
CA PHE A 147 18.11 -3.84 -38.50
C PHE A 147 18.37 -3.90 -40.01
N ASN A 148 19.47 -3.28 -40.45
CA ASN A 148 19.90 -3.30 -41.85
C ASN A 148 21.04 -4.31 -42.07
N LEU A 149 20.70 -5.52 -42.53
CA LEU A 149 21.68 -6.58 -42.80
C LEU A 149 22.65 -6.25 -43.94
N ASN A 150 22.30 -5.31 -44.82
CA ASN A 150 23.16 -4.85 -45.91
C ASN A 150 24.15 -3.76 -45.45
N ASN A 151 24.04 -3.26 -44.21
CA ASN A 151 24.85 -2.17 -43.69
C ASN A 151 25.27 -2.39 -42.22
N ILE A 152 26.28 -3.24 -42.01
CA ILE A 152 26.83 -3.51 -40.67
C ILE A 152 27.34 -2.26 -39.93
N PHE A 153 27.77 -1.22 -40.66
CA PHE A 153 28.18 0.05 -40.05
C PHE A 153 27.00 0.77 -39.39
N GLU A 154 25.88 0.86 -40.10
CA GLU A 154 24.64 1.42 -39.56
C GLU A 154 24.13 0.63 -38.36
N PHE A 155 24.17 -0.71 -38.39
CA PHE A 155 23.85 -1.54 -37.22
C PHE A 155 24.77 -1.22 -36.03
N LYS A 156 26.11 -1.17 -36.22
CA LYS A 156 27.05 -0.88 -35.13
C LYS A 156 26.91 0.54 -34.54
N HIS A 157 26.26 1.46 -35.26
CA HIS A 157 26.01 2.83 -34.81
C HIS A 157 24.55 3.16 -34.50
N SER A 158 23.63 2.19 -34.54
CA SER A 158 22.23 2.34 -34.15
C SER A 158 21.93 1.73 -32.78
N THR A 159 20.68 1.89 -32.31
CA THR A 159 20.16 1.24 -31.10
C THR A 159 20.27 -0.29 -31.15
N ALA A 160 20.28 -0.90 -32.34
CA ALA A 160 20.44 -2.33 -32.52
C ALA A 160 21.72 -2.90 -31.88
N ASN A 161 22.79 -2.10 -31.80
CA ASN A 161 24.04 -2.52 -31.17
C ASN A 161 23.91 -2.76 -29.65
N GLN A 162 22.80 -2.38 -29.01
CA GLN A 162 22.54 -2.69 -27.61
C GLN A 162 22.44 -4.21 -27.34
N ILE A 163 22.10 -5.03 -28.34
CA ILE A 163 22.19 -6.50 -28.25
C ILE A 163 23.61 -6.96 -27.84
N ILE A 164 24.63 -6.23 -28.28
CA ILE A 164 26.05 -6.53 -28.05
C ILE A 164 26.62 -5.71 -26.89
N GLN A 165 26.18 -4.46 -26.71
CA GLN A 165 26.65 -3.57 -25.64
C GLN A 165 26.02 -3.86 -24.27
N ARG A 166 24.79 -4.40 -24.24
CA ARG A 166 23.99 -4.68 -23.04
C ARG A 166 23.25 -6.03 -23.11
N PRO A 167 23.94 -7.14 -23.45
CA PRO A 167 23.32 -8.44 -23.74
C PRO A 167 22.48 -9.01 -22.58
N GLN A 168 22.79 -8.70 -21.33
CA GLN A 168 22.00 -9.15 -20.18
C GLN A 168 20.54 -8.65 -20.23
N PHE A 169 20.32 -7.45 -20.79
CA PHE A 169 18.98 -6.85 -20.95
C PHE A 169 18.28 -7.25 -22.26
N GLU A 170 19.05 -7.54 -23.32
CA GLU A 170 18.52 -7.63 -24.70
C GLU A 170 18.41 -9.04 -25.27
N LEU A 171 18.87 -10.08 -24.55
CA LEU A 171 18.86 -11.46 -25.05
C LEU A 171 17.57 -12.24 -24.72
N GLY A 172 16.79 -11.86 -23.71
CA GLY A 172 15.66 -12.69 -23.20
C GLY A 172 16.11 -13.81 -22.23
N TRP A 173 15.18 -14.53 -21.60
CA TRP A 173 15.47 -15.75 -20.81
C TRP A 173 15.13 -16.98 -21.65
N TRP A 174 16.12 -17.82 -21.98
CA TRP A 174 15.95 -18.95 -22.89
C TRP A 174 15.87 -20.28 -22.12
N ASP A 175 14.70 -20.90 -22.12
CA ASP A 175 14.41 -22.20 -21.52
C ASP A 175 13.10 -22.76 -22.11
N ARG A 176 13.01 -24.09 -22.28
CA ARG A 176 11.79 -24.76 -22.73
C ARG A 176 10.61 -24.59 -21.78
N LYS A 177 10.86 -24.35 -20.48
CA LYS A 177 9.84 -24.07 -19.46
C LYS A 177 8.98 -22.83 -19.78
N CYS A 178 9.43 -21.93 -20.66
CA CYS A 178 8.62 -20.83 -21.18
C CYS A 178 7.28 -21.29 -21.80
N ILE A 179 7.15 -22.58 -22.16
CA ILE A 179 5.90 -23.20 -22.62
C ILE A 179 4.73 -23.00 -21.63
N ALA A 180 5.02 -22.83 -20.32
CA ALA A 180 4.00 -22.52 -19.32
C ALA A 180 3.24 -21.21 -19.59
N ARG A 181 3.84 -20.26 -20.34
CA ARG A 181 3.23 -18.99 -20.76
C ARG A 181 2.06 -19.11 -21.74
N ILE A 182 1.75 -20.32 -22.21
CA ILE A 182 0.52 -20.62 -22.95
C ILE A 182 -0.72 -20.45 -22.06
N TRP A 183 -0.58 -20.63 -20.75
CA TRP A 183 -1.67 -20.52 -19.78
C TRP A 183 -1.60 -19.22 -18.97
N ASP A 184 -2.76 -18.85 -18.44
CA ASP A 184 -2.87 -17.84 -17.40
C ASP A 184 -2.26 -18.39 -16.10
N ILE A 185 -1.29 -17.69 -15.54
CA ILE A 185 -0.57 -18.12 -14.33
C ILE A 185 -1.16 -17.37 -13.15
N GLN A 186 -2.00 -18.05 -12.38
CA GLN A 186 -2.74 -17.44 -11.26
C GLN A 186 -2.20 -17.91 -9.90
N ALA A 187 -2.56 -17.17 -8.85
CA ALA A 187 -2.08 -17.40 -7.48
C ALA A 187 -2.72 -18.60 -6.76
N ASP A 188 -3.85 -19.12 -7.26
CA ASP A 188 -4.64 -20.14 -6.56
C ASP A 188 -3.97 -21.52 -6.58
N PHE A 189 -3.46 -21.92 -5.41
CA PHE A 189 -2.56 -23.06 -5.23
C PHE A 189 -3.15 -24.45 -5.52
N GLU A 190 -4.48 -24.58 -5.67
CA GLU A 190 -5.14 -25.90 -5.64
C GLU A 190 -5.04 -26.67 -6.96
N ASP A 191 -4.88 -25.99 -8.11
CA ASP A 191 -4.85 -26.64 -9.44
C ASP A 191 -3.50 -26.52 -10.21
N PHE A 192 -2.58 -25.64 -9.83
CA PHE A 192 -1.40 -25.28 -10.65
C PHE A 192 -0.13 -26.12 -10.43
N TRP A 193 -0.25 -27.44 -10.37
CA TRP A 193 0.90 -28.37 -10.27
C TRP A 193 1.32 -28.94 -11.63
N TRP A 194 1.68 -28.09 -12.60
CA TRP A 194 2.31 -28.58 -13.85
C TRP A 194 3.79 -28.97 -13.69
N ASN A 195 4.42 -28.64 -12.55
CA ASN A 195 5.81 -29.01 -12.27
C ASN A 195 5.97 -29.60 -10.86
N GLU A 196 5.88 -30.94 -10.76
CA GLU A 196 6.24 -31.65 -9.52
C GLU A 196 7.65 -31.32 -9.03
N ASP A 197 8.59 -30.96 -9.91
CA ASP A 197 9.96 -30.67 -9.49
C ASP A 197 10.07 -29.32 -8.78
N PHE A 198 9.18 -28.36 -9.07
CA PHE A 198 9.08 -27.13 -8.27
C PHE A 198 8.66 -27.47 -6.85
N SER A 199 7.58 -28.23 -6.66
CA SER A 199 7.09 -28.60 -5.32
C SER A 199 7.99 -29.60 -4.60
N LYS A 200 8.85 -30.36 -5.29
CA LYS A 200 9.93 -31.16 -4.68
C LYS A 200 11.11 -30.31 -4.17
N GLN A 201 11.48 -29.26 -4.91
CA GLN A 201 12.66 -28.43 -4.61
C GLN A 201 12.35 -27.31 -3.61
N TRP A 202 11.17 -26.69 -3.74
CA TRP A 202 10.81 -25.43 -3.10
C TRP A 202 9.62 -25.58 -2.14
N ALA A 203 9.62 -24.74 -1.11
CA ALA A 203 8.51 -24.48 -0.22
C ALA A 203 8.23 -22.98 -0.17
N LEU A 204 6.98 -22.63 0.08
CA LEU A 204 6.48 -21.26 0.13
C LEU A 204 6.73 -20.67 1.52
N THR A 205 6.98 -19.36 1.59
CA THR A 205 6.93 -18.62 2.85
C THR A 205 5.52 -18.67 3.45
N GLU A 206 5.39 -18.56 4.78
CA GLU A 206 4.08 -18.59 5.47
C GLU A 206 3.15 -17.46 4.99
N THR A 207 3.73 -16.32 4.62
CA THR A 207 3.05 -15.13 4.07
C THR A 207 2.62 -15.26 2.60
N ARG A 208 3.05 -16.31 1.88
CA ARG A 208 2.63 -16.65 0.50
C ARG A 208 2.62 -15.50 -0.52
N PHE A 209 3.57 -14.56 -0.44
CA PHE A 209 3.63 -13.44 -1.37
C PHE A 209 3.90 -13.89 -2.82
N PHE A 210 2.83 -13.91 -3.63
CA PHE A 210 2.88 -14.00 -5.08
C PHE A 210 3.02 -12.61 -5.70
N GLN A 211 3.89 -12.48 -6.69
CA GLN A 211 4.18 -11.23 -7.38
C GLN A 211 3.46 -11.20 -8.74
N ASP A 212 2.19 -10.76 -8.75
CA ASP A 212 1.31 -10.62 -9.94
C ASP A 212 1.93 -9.90 -11.14
N ALA A 213 3.03 -9.17 -10.94
CA ALA A 213 3.71 -8.48 -12.01
C ALA A 213 4.55 -9.42 -12.89
N ILE A 214 5.09 -10.49 -12.32
CA ILE A 214 6.08 -11.39 -12.95
C ILE A 214 5.74 -12.88 -12.76
N ASP A 215 4.63 -13.17 -12.11
CA ASP A 215 4.08 -14.50 -11.83
C ASP A 215 5.09 -15.41 -11.11
N ALA A 216 5.61 -14.90 -9.99
CA ALA A 216 6.64 -15.55 -9.18
C ALA A 216 6.29 -15.56 -7.69
N PHE A 217 6.75 -16.59 -6.99
CA PHE A 217 6.59 -16.78 -5.56
C PHE A 217 7.91 -16.52 -4.83
N THR A 218 7.81 -15.99 -3.61
CA THR A 218 8.91 -15.97 -2.65
C THR A 218 9.01 -17.35 -1.98
N VAL A 219 10.14 -18.06 -2.17
CA VAL A 219 10.31 -19.47 -1.80
C VAL A 219 11.65 -19.77 -1.11
N TYR A 220 11.70 -20.88 -0.37
CA TYR A 220 12.91 -21.43 0.24
C TYR A 220 13.12 -22.92 -0.13
N PRO A 221 14.36 -23.46 -0.07
CA PRO A 221 14.65 -24.82 -0.52
C PRO A 221 14.29 -25.88 0.53
N LYS A 222 13.47 -26.88 0.16
CA LYS A 222 13.03 -27.98 1.04
C LYS A 222 14.17 -28.85 1.58
N ASN A 223 15.29 -28.94 0.86
CA ASN A 223 16.38 -29.86 1.19
C ASN A 223 17.40 -29.30 2.21
N LYS A 224 17.32 -28.03 2.61
CA LYS A 224 18.04 -27.58 3.80
C LYS A 224 17.33 -28.17 5.02
N LYS A 225 18.02 -29.06 5.76
CA LYS A 225 17.70 -29.27 7.17
C LYS A 225 17.86 -27.91 7.86
N LEU A 226 16.75 -27.19 8.05
CA LEU A 226 16.67 -26.14 9.06
C LEU A 226 17.20 -26.77 10.35
N SER A 227 18.30 -26.20 10.85
CA SER A 227 18.93 -26.69 12.08
C SER A 227 17.90 -26.74 13.19
N SER A 228 17.99 -27.70 14.12
CA SER A 228 16.96 -27.98 15.13
C SER A 228 16.75 -26.88 16.21
N ARG A 229 17.17 -25.64 15.94
CA ARG A 229 16.69 -24.43 16.60
C ARG A 229 15.60 -23.84 15.70
N LYS A 230 14.42 -23.55 16.25
CA LYS A 230 13.35 -22.82 15.57
C LYS A 230 13.89 -21.48 15.06
N LEU A 231 14.30 -21.43 13.79
CA LEU A 231 14.13 -20.23 12.98
C LEU A 231 12.65 -20.19 12.66
N THR A 232 11.96 -19.13 13.09
CA THR A 232 10.69 -18.74 12.47
C THR A 232 10.94 -18.54 10.97
N VAL A 233 9.92 -18.81 10.14
CA VAL A 233 10.08 -18.79 8.68
C VAL A 233 10.44 -17.39 8.17
N ASP A 234 10.18 -16.36 8.96
CA ASP A 234 10.45 -14.93 8.75
C ASP A 234 11.92 -14.53 8.55
N HIS A 235 12.88 -15.43 8.81
CA HIS A 235 14.33 -15.16 8.66
C HIS A 235 15.05 -16.13 7.72
N ALA A 236 14.31 -16.89 6.90
CA ALA A 236 14.91 -17.78 5.90
C ALA A 236 15.24 -17.02 4.62
N PHE A 237 16.48 -17.14 4.13
CA PHE A 237 16.83 -16.61 2.80
C PHE A 237 15.92 -17.18 1.72
N SER A 238 15.33 -16.28 0.95
CA SER A 238 14.37 -16.59 -0.10
C SER A 238 14.99 -16.51 -1.50
N ALA A 239 14.31 -17.10 -2.47
CA ALA A 239 14.45 -16.83 -3.88
C ALA A 239 13.11 -16.39 -4.43
N LEU A 240 13.13 -15.63 -5.52
CA LEU A 240 11.93 -15.23 -6.25
C LEU A 240 11.84 -16.07 -7.52
N VAL A 241 10.90 -17.02 -7.55
CA VAL A 241 10.89 -18.12 -8.53
C VAL A 241 9.49 -18.30 -9.12
N THR A 242 9.40 -18.42 -10.44
CA THR A 242 8.13 -18.71 -11.13
C THR A 242 7.66 -20.15 -10.86
N PRO A 243 6.36 -20.48 -10.97
CA PRO A 243 5.88 -21.84 -10.71
C PRO A 243 6.44 -22.91 -11.67
N TYR A 244 6.90 -22.52 -12.87
CA TYR A 244 7.64 -23.40 -13.79
C TYR A 244 9.14 -23.54 -13.45
N GLY A 245 9.65 -22.79 -12.47
CA GLY A 245 11.01 -22.89 -11.96
C GLY A 245 12.03 -22.06 -12.74
N ARG A 246 11.68 -20.82 -13.12
CA ARG A 246 12.64 -19.75 -13.45
C ARG A 246 13.00 -19.03 -12.17
N GLU A 247 14.27 -19.09 -11.76
CA GLU A 247 14.78 -18.21 -10.71
C GLU A 247 14.95 -16.80 -11.29
N ILE A 248 14.15 -15.84 -10.82
CA ILE A 248 14.28 -14.41 -11.16
C ILE A 248 15.29 -13.76 -10.22
N LEU A 249 15.18 -14.03 -8.91
CA LEU A 249 16.23 -13.73 -7.94
C LEU A 249 16.68 -15.06 -7.29
N PRO A 250 17.93 -15.51 -7.49
CA PRO A 250 18.40 -16.80 -6.98
C PRO A 250 18.76 -16.75 -5.49
N LEU A 251 18.73 -17.93 -4.84
CA LEU A 251 19.08 -18.10 -3.42
C LEU A 251 20.48 -17.57 -3.05
N SER A 252 21.41 -17.55 -4.02
CA SER A 252 22.78 -17.07 -3.83
C SER A 252 22.87 -15.57 -3.54
N LEU A 253 21.80 -14.80 -3.80
CA LEU A 253 21.72 -13.41 -3.39
C LEU A 253 21.49 -13.24 -1.89
N GLU A 254 21.08 -14.29 -1.16
CA GLU A 254 20.81 -14.23 0.29
C GLU A 254 19.88 -13.06 0.67
N ILE A 255 18.76 -12.95 -0.05
CA ILE A 255 17.70 -11.98 0.20
C ILE A 255 16.74 -12.53 1.26
N GLU A 256 16.19 -11.67 2.10
CA GLU A 256 15.13 -12.04 3.04
C GLU A 256 13.77 -11.70 2.43
N MET A 257 13.64 -10.49 1.85
CA MET A 257 12.41 -9.99 1.25
C MET A 257 12.66 -9.48 -0.17
N ALA A 258 11.71 -9.75 -1.07
CA ALA A 258 11.64 -9.09 -2.37
C ALA A 258 10.18 -8.86 -2.81
N PHE A 259 9.93 -7.70 -3.43
CA PHE A 259 8.61 -7.33 -3.94
C PHE A 259 8.71 -6.43 -5.17
N VAL A 260 7.66 -6.40 -5.99
CA VAL A 260 7.62 -5.54 -7.19
C VAL A 260 7.01 -4.18 -6.87
N GLN A 261 7.80 -3.12 -7.02
CA GLN A 261 7.40 -1.73 -6.80
C GLN A 261 7.84 -0.86 -7.99
N GLY A 262 6.99 0.06 -8.44
CA GLY A 262 7.32 1.02 -9.52
C GLY A 262 7.69 0.44 -10.90
N GLY A 263 7.62 -0.89 -11.09
CA GLY A 263 8.10 -1.57 -12.30
C GLY A 263 9.48 -2.23 -12.15
N PHE A 264 10.00 -2.33 -10.92
CA PHE A 264 11.26 -2.95 -10.54
C PHE A 264 11.02 -3.96 -9.42
N ILE A 265 12.00 -4.85 -9.18
CA ILE A 265 12.03 -5.70 -7.98
C ILE A 265 12.94 -5.01 -6.96
N VAL A 266 12.36 -4.62 -5.82
CA VAL A 266 13.12 -4.22 -4.64
C VAL A 266 13.49 -5.49 -3.87
N ALA A 267 14.75 -5.65 -3.51
CA ALA A 267 15.23 -6.80 -2.74
C ALA A 267 16.05 -6.33 -1.54
N SER A 268 15.80 -6.93 -0.37
CA SER A 268 16.36 -6.49 0.92
C SER A 268 16.95 -7.64 1.74
N LYS A 269 17.92 -7.30 2.60
CA LYS A 269 18.59 -8.18 3.56
C LYS A 269 18.46 -7.62 4.97
N ALA A 270 18.39 -8.47 5.99
CA ALA A 270 18.28 -8.09 7.40
C ALA A 270 17.11 -7.10 7.67
N VAL A 271 15.88 -7.50 7.35
CA VAL A 271 14.67 -6.63 7.33
C VAL A 271 14.11 -6.36 8.75
N LYS A 272 14.97 -6.01 9.70
CA LYS A 272 14.62 -5.77 11.11
C LYS A 272 14.43 -4.30 11.48
N ASP A 273 14.90 -3.39 10.65
CA ASP A 273 14.82 -1.95 10.84
C ASP A 273 14.76 -1.20 9.50
N LEU A 274 14.61 0.13 9.55
CA LEU A 274 14.59 1.01 8.37
C LEU A 274 15.97 1.16 7.69
N LEU A 275 17.03 0.51 8.18
CA LEU A 275 18.39 0.56 7.64
C LEU A 275 18.80 -0.78 6.99
N HIS A 276 17.83 -1.66 6.72
CA HIS A 276 18.06 -2.91 6.01
C HIS A 276 18.69 -2.69 4.62
N PRO A 277 19.85 -3.29 4.29
CA PRO A 277 20.47 -3.13 2.98
C PRO A 277 19.54 -3.56 1.84
N SER A 278 19.42 -2.72 0.82
CA SER A 278 18.50 -2.92 -0.31
C SER A 278 19.22 -2.79 -1.66
N ALA A 279 18.67 -3.47 -2.65
CA ALA A 279 19.10 -3.46 -4.04
C ALA A 279 17.89 -3.40 -4.98
N LEU A 280 18.12 -2.94 -6.20
CA LEU A 280 17.10 -2.81 -7.25
C LEU A 280 17.44 -3.71 -8.43
N TYR A 281 16.47 -4.46 -8.91
CA TYR A 281 16.56 -5.31 -10.10
C TYR A 281 15.44 -4.97 -11.09
N ASP A 282 15.64 -5.26 -12.37
CA ASP A 282 14.54 -5.25 -13.33
C ASP A 282 13.61 -6.45 -13.12
N LEU A 283 12.45 -6.46 -13.78
CA LEU A 283 11.47 -7.55 -13.69
C LEU A 283 11.98 -8.90 -14.21
N ASN A 284 13.15 -8.96 -14.83
CA ASN A 284 13.77 -10.18 -15.35
C ASN A 284 14.88 -10.74 -14.45
N GLY A 285 15.25 -10.02 -13.37
CA GLY A 285 16.32 -10.41 -12.44
C GLY A 285 17.67 -9.75 -12.72
N ASN A 286 17.77 -8.83 -13.69
CA ASN A 286 19.02 -8.13 -13.95
C ASN A 286 19.25 -7.05 -12.88
N GLU A 287 20.47 -6.99 -12.33
CA GLU A 287 20.84 -5.96 -11.35
C GLU A 287 20.82 -4.56 -11.99
N ILE A 288 20.15 -3.63 -11.32
CA ILE A 288 20.02 -2.23 -11.69
C ILE A 288 20.74 -1.34 -10.68
N LEU A 289 20.60 -1.62 -9.38
CA LEU A 289 21.31 -0.95 -8.29
C LEU A 289 21.83 -2.01 -7.28
N PRO A 290 23.14 -2.32 -7.27
CA PRO A 290 23.71 -3.35 -6.40
C PRO A 290 23.64 -3.01 -4.90
N PHE A 291 23.57 -4.04 -4.05
CA PHE A 291 23.82 -3.92 -2.61
C PHE A 291 25.18 -3.25 -2.29
N SER A 292 26.19 -3.44 -3.14
CA SER A 292 27.52 -2.84 -2.98
C SER A 292 27.55 -1.31 -3.09
N LYS A 293 26.41 -0.68 -3.46
CA LYS A 293 26.23 0.77 -3.44
C LYS A 293 25.83 1.32 -2.06
N GLY A 294 25.48 0.47 -1.09
CA GLY A 294 25.21 0.88 0.29
C GLY A 294 23.89 1.63 0.51
N PHE A 295 22.90 1.42 -0.36
CA PHE A 295 21.55 1.92 -0.18
C PHE A 295 20.78 1.03 0.80
N ASN A 296 19.97 1.63 1.66
CA ASN A 296 19.14 0.91 2.64
C ASN A 296 17.68 1.30 2.48
N ASN A 297 16.76 0.36 2.71
CA ASN A 297 15.32 0.55 2.59
C ASN A 297 14.91 1.42 1.39
N ILE A 298 15.14 0.88 0.19
CA ILE A 298 14.77 1.54 -1.07
C ILE A 298 13.27 1.44 -1.29
N GLU A 299 12.60 2.57 -1.53
CA GLU A 299 11.24 2.61 -2.07
C GLU A 299 11.25 3.20 -3.49
N VAL A 300 10.38 2.68 -4.36
CA VAL A 300 10.23 3.12 -5.75
C VAL A 300 8.88 3.77 -5.98
N TYR A 301 8.85 5.10 -6.07
CA TYR A 301 7.63 5.85 -6.39
C TYR A 301 7.34 5.84 -7.89
N SER A 302 8.38 5.97 -8.73
CA SER A 302 8.21 5.97 -10.18
C SER A 302 9.45 5.42 -10.91
N ASN A 303 9.39 5.35 -12.24
CA ASN A 303 10.56 5.06 -13.07
C ASN A 303 11.60 6.20 -13.10
N ALA A 304 11.34 7.32 -12.42
CA ALA A 304 12.19 8.50 -12.34
C ALA A 304 12.55 8.90 -10.90
N LEU A 305 11.98 8.26 -9.87
CA LEU A 305 12.15 8.61 -8.46
C LEU A 305 12.19 7.38 -7.55
N ILE A 306 13.20 7.35 -6.69
CA ILE A 306 13.34 6.40 -5.58
C ILE A 306 13.66 7.16 -4.29
N SER A 307 13.36 6.58 -3.13
CA SER A 307 13.99 6.98 -1.86
C SER A 307 14.91 5.90 -1.32
N HIS A 308 15.69 6.26 -0.31
CA HIS A 308 16.42 5.33 0.55
C HIS A 308 16.58 5.95 1.95
N SER A 309 16.87 5.12 2.94
CA SER A 309 16.99 5.52 4.35
C SER A 309 18.45 5.60 4.81
N ILE A 310 18.75 6.60 5.63
CA ILE A 310 20.09 6.94 6.13
C ILE A 310 20.04 7.19 7.64
N LEU A 311 21.03 6.67 8.36
CA LEU A 311 21.31 7.02 9.75
C LEU A 311 22.23 8.26 9.81
N LYS A 312 21.79 9.30 10.53
CA LYS A 312 22.61 10.48 10.83
C LYS A 312 23.61 10.24 11.96
N GLU A 313 24.55 11.18 12.12
CA GLU A 313 25.51 11.20 13.24
C GLU A 313 24.84 11.34 14.63
N ASP A 314 23.62 11.89 14.70
CA ASP A 314 22.81 12.05 15.92
C ASP A 314 21.93 10.83 16.24
N GLY A 315 21.91 9.81 15.38
CA GLY A 315 21.11 8.60 15.53
C GLY A 315 19.70 8.67 14.91
N GLU A 316 19.27 9.80 14.34
CA GLU A 316 17.99 9.87 13.62
C GLU A 316 18.08 9.14 12.28
N ILE A 317 17.06 8.34 11.96
CA ILE A 317 16.88 7.74 10.63
C ILE A 317 16.03 8.70 9.80
N ILE A 318 16.55 9.13 8.66
CA ILE A 318 15.86 9.97 7.67
C ILE A 318 15.80 9.27 6.32
N GLN A 319 14.89 9.73 5.46
CA GLN A 319 14.87 9.38 4.05
C GLN A 319 15.51 10.47 3.17
N GLN A 320 16.02 10.05 2.02
CA GLN A 320 16.39 10.93 0.91
C GLN A 320 15.60 10.54 -0.33
N LEU A 321 15.03 11.53 -1.02
CA LEU A 321 14.37 11.36 -2.31
C LEU A 321 15.36 11.69 -3.44
N LEU A 322 15.54 10.78 -4.38
CA LEU A 322 16.54 10.83 -5.45
C LEU A 322 15.89 10.71 -6.82
N HIS A 323 16.41 11.42 -7.82
CA HIS A 323 16.13 11.11 -9.21
C HIS A 323 16.77 9.79 -9.62
N PHE A 324 16.04 9.00 -10.40
CA PHE A 324 16.47 7.72 -10.95
C PHE A 324 16.49 7.79 -12.48
N PRO A 325 17.50 7.22 -13.19
CA PRO A 325 18.66 6.48 -12.70
C PRO A 325 19.88 7.34 -12.36
N SER A 326 19.77 8.68 -12.34
CA SER A 326 20.94 9.56 -12.11
C SER A 326 21.48 9.51 -10.67
N LEU A 327 20.67 9.07 -9.70
CA LEU A 327 20.94 9.09 -8.26
C LEU A 327 21.28 10.49 -7.74
N SER A 328 20.85 11.54 -8.45
CA SER A 328 21.00 12.92 -8.01
C SER A 328 19.93 13.25 -6.99
N LEU A 329 20.35 13.71 -5.81
CA LEU A 329 19.50 14.16 -4.71
C LEU A 329 18.46 15.20 -5.18
N LEU A 330 17.18 14.90 -4.93
CA LEU A 330 16.06 15.82 -5.14
C LEU A 330 15.68 16.52 -3.82
N GLN A 331 15.57 15.75 -2.73
CA GLN A 331 15.35 16.28 -1.38
C GLN A 331 16.01 15.39 -0.32
N ASP A 332 16.54 16.04 0.72
CA ASP A 332 17.20 15.43 1.88
C ASP A 332 16.38 15.67 3.15
N ASN A 333 16.78 15.01 4.25
CA ASN A 333 16.24 15.23 5.58
C ASN A 333 14.71 15.03 5.65
N LEU A 334 14.22 13.98 4.99
CA LEU A 334 12.82 13.61 4.96
C LEU A 334 12.45 12.73 6.15
N LYS A 335 11.34 13.06 6.78
CA LYS A 335 10.70 12.27 7.83
C LYS A 335 9.74 11.23 7.24
N PHE A 336 9.05 11.60 6.17
CA PHE A 336 8.01 10.77 5.55
C PHE A 336 7.79 11.13 4.08
N ILE A 337 7.42 10.13 3.27
CA ILE A 337 7.04 10.30 1.87
C ILE A 337 5.75 9.52 1.60
N ASP A 338 4.69 10.20 1.16
CA ASP A 338 3.47 9.58 0.63
C ASP A 338 3.45 9.69 -0.90
N TYR A 339 2.95 8.65 -1.57
CA TYR A 339 2.67 8.70 -3.01
C TYR A 339 1.26 8.21 -3.32
N GLY A 340 0.37 9.15 -3.64
CA GLY A 340 -1.02 8.91 -4.03
C GLY A 340 -1.17 8.29 -5.43
N ARG A 341 -0.43 7.22 -5.73
CA ARG A 341 -0.28 6.60 -7.05
C ARG A 341 -1.60 6.30 -7.76
N TYR A 342 -2.60 5.84 -7.00
CA TYR A 342 -3.88 5.39 -7.52
C TYR A 342 -4.99 6.45 -7.38
N GLU A 343 -4.70 7.54 -6.66
CA GLU A 343 -5.68 8.54 -6.22
C GLU A 343 -5.51 9.89 -6.92
N ASP A 344 -4.29 10.43 -6.95
CA ASP A 344 -4.00 11.77 -7.49
C ASP A 344 -2.69 11.91 -8.26
N GLY A 345 -1.78 10.95 -8.12
CA GLY A 345 -0.50 10.90 -8.83
C GLY A 345 0.57 11.87 -8.31
N PHE A 346 0.40 12.47 -7.13
CA PHE A 346 1.40 13.36 -6.53
C PHE A 346 2.19 12.67 -5.42
N ILE A 347 3.48 13.02 -5.33
CA ILE A 347 4.37 12.61 -4.23
C ILE A 347 4.43 13.76 -3.22
N ARG A 348 4.21 13.44 -1.95
CA ARG A 348 4.24 14.33 -0.79
C ARG A 348 5.47 13.99 0.04
N ALA A 349 6.45 14.88 0.12
CA ALA A 349 7.69 14.66 0.85
C ALA A 349 7.78 15.64 2.03
N GLU A 350 7.61 15.13 3.26
CA GLU A 350 7.66 15.90 4.50
C GLU A 350 9.10 15.91 5.06
N GLY A 351 9.71 17.09 5.14
CA GLY A 351 11.01 17.29 5.77
C GLY A 351 10.93 17.38 7.29
N CYS A 352 12.02 17.03 7.99
CA CYS A 352 12.11 17.25 9.45
C CYS A 352 12.06 18.74 9.84
N ASP A 353 12.18 19.67 8.88
CA ASP A 353 11.92 21.10 9.05
C ASP A 353 10.43 21.49 8.92
N GLN A 354 9.54 20.50 8.91
CA GLN A 354 8.07 20.63 8.79
C GLN A 354 7.59 21.27 7.48
N LYS A 355 8.43 21.22 6.44
CA LYS A 355 8.02 21.58 5.08
C LYS A 355 7.50 20.37 4.33
N LEU A 356 6.39 20.57 3.63
CA LEU A 356 5.82 19.60 2.72
C LEU A 356 6.06 20.05 1.28
N ASN A 357 6.89 19.31 0.55
CA ASN A 357 7.04 19.49 -0.89
C ASN A 357 6.13 18.53 -1.64
N VAL A 358 5.50 19.03 -2.71
CA VAL A 358 4.62 18.24 -3.58
C VAL A 358 5.25 18.14 -4.97
N TYR A 359 5.57 16.91 -5.39
CA TYR A 359 6.25 16.62 -6.65
C TYR A 359 5.35 15.88 -7.65
N THR A 360 5.64 16.07 -8.94
CA THR A 360 5.20 15.13 -10.00
C THR A 360 5.94 13.79 -9.85
N PRO A 361 5.46 12.70 -10.46
CA PRO A 361 6.21 11.43 -10.52
C PRO A 361 7.54 11.55 -11.28
N GLN A 362 7.82 12.66 -11.95
CA GLN A 362 9.08 12.95 -12.64
C GLN A 362 10.08 13.71 -11.74
N GLY A 363 9.63 14.21 -10.59
CA GLY A 363 10.43 15.00 -9.64
C GLY A 363 10.33 16.51 -9.85
N ASP A 364 9.40 17.00 -10.67
CA ASP A 364 9.15 18.44 -10.80
C ASP A 364 8.42 18.92 -9.53
N LEU A 365 8.99 19.93 -8.85
CA LEU A 365 8.31 20.57 -7.72
C LEU A 365 7.09 21.34 -8.22
N VAL A 366 5.91 20.99 -7.71
CA VAL A 366 4.63 21.62 -8.04
C VAL A 366 4.38 22.81 -7.12
N PHE A 367 4.51 22.60 -5.80
CA PHE A 367 4.47 23.63 -4.76
C PHE A 367 5.06 23.10 -3.44
N GLN A 368 5.34 24.04 -2.53
CA GLN A 368 5.78 23.79 -1.15
C GLN A 368 4.77 24.39 -0.17
N LEU A 369 4.61 23.76 0.99
CA LEU A 369 3.83 24.27 2.13
C LEU A 369 4.67 24.18 3.41
N ASP A 370 4.52 25.15 4.30
CA ASP A 370 5.17 25.16 5.61
C ASP A 370 4.15 24.77 6.70
N HIS A 371 4.56 23.91 7.66
CA HIS A 371 3.78 23.47 8.83
C HIS A 371 2.39 22.92 8.49
N ALA A 372 2.28 22.12 7.42
CA ALA A 372 1.00 21.70 6.86
C ALA A 372 0.96 20.23 6.42
N ILE A 373 -0.19 19.58 6.64
CA ILE A 373 -0.52 18.25 6.13
C ILE A 373 -1.55 18.40 5.00
N LEU A 374 -1.23 17.88 3.82
CA LEU A 374 -2.04 17.97 2.61
C LEU A 374 -2.77 16.65 2.34
N GLY A 375 -4.11 16.68 2.34
CA GLY A 375 -4.93 15.53 1.94
C GLY A 375 -4.81 15.17 0.45
N LYS A 376 -5.53 14.14 0.01
CA LYS A 376 -5.51 13.70 -1.39
C LYS A 376 -6.18 14.75 -2.30
N ILE A 377 -5.60 15.00 -3.48
CA ILE A 377 -6.09 15.98 -4.45
C ILE A 377 -7.16 15.31 -5.31
N ASN A 378 -8.40 15.81 -5.27
CA ASN A 378 -9.48 15.25 -6.07
C ASN A 378 -9.19 15.35 -7.57
N ALA A 379 -9.00 14.23 -8.28
CA ALA A 379 -8.66 14.23 -9.70
C ALA A 379 -9.67 14.99 -10.60
N LYS A 380 -10.96 15.01 -10.24
CA LYS A 380 -12.05 15.67 -11.01
C LYS A 380 -12.14 17.17 -10.76
N HIS A 381 -11.73 17.65 -9.59
CA HIS A 381 -11.91 19.04 -9.16
C HIS A 381 -10.59 19.79 -8.94
N GLY A 382 -9.48 19.08 -8.80
CA GLY A 382 -8.16 19.64 -8.54
C GLY A 382 -8.07 20.35 -7.18
N LEU A 383 -8.80 19.87 -6.18
CA LEU A 383 -8.87 20.45 -4.83
C LEU A 383 -8.48 19.40 -3.77
N ALA A 384 -7.76 19.82 -2.74
CA ALA A 384 -7.43 19.03 -1.55
C ALA A 384 -7.80 19.81 -0.28
N THR A 385 -8.03 19.08 0.81
CA THR A 385 -8.07 19.65 2.15
C THR A 385 -6.65 19.90 2.65
N LEU A 386 -6.48 20.96 3.42
CA LEU A 386 -5.20 21.36 4.00
C LEU A 386 -5.36 21.57 5.49
N ARG A 387 -4.56 20.86 6.29
CA ARG A 387 -4.42 21.07 7.74
C ARG A 387 -3.17 21.90 8.00
N GLN A 388 -3.28 22.92 8.85
CA GLN A 388 -2.14 23.69 9.36
C GLN A 388 -2.19 23.79 10.88
N PHE A 389 -1.03 23.64 11.50
CA PHE A 389 -0.84 23.85 12.93
C PHE A 389 -0.35 25.29 13.17
N LYS A 390 -1.02 26.04 14.05
CA LYS A 390 -0.51 27.33 14.50
C LYS A 390 0.33 27.14 15.76
N SER A 391 1.53 27.73 15.74
CA SER A 391 2.53 27.68 16.82
C SER A 391 1.98 28.07 18.20
N ASP A 392 0.99 28.96 18.22
CA ASP A 392 0.61 29.70 19.43
C ASP A 392 -0.55 29.03 20.21
N ASP A 393 -1.32 28.13 19.57
CA ASP A 393 -2.62 27.63 20.10
C ASP A 393 -2.75 26.09 20.12
N GLN A 394 -1.83 25.34 19.50
CA GLN A 394 -1.96 23.89 19.19
C GLN A 394 -3.21 23.45 18.39
N ARG A 395 -4.13 24.37 18.04
CA ARG A 395 -5.34 24.08 17.27
C ARG A 395 -5.03 23.83 15.80
N GLU A 396 -5.52 22.71 15.28
CA GLU A 396 -5.60 22.46 13.84
C GLU A 396 -6.51 23.49 13.16
N ASN A 397 -6.08 24.00 12.01
CA ASN A 397 -6.89 24.85 11.16
C ASN A 397 -7.00 24.27 9.76
N TYR A 398 -8.23 24.15 9.30
CA TYR A 398 -8.59 23.54 8.03
C TYR A 398 -8.82 24.59 6.95
N GLY A 399 -8.38 24.26 5.74
CA GLY A 399 -8.57 25.03 4.52
C GLY A 399 -8.69 24.13 3.30
N VAL A 400 -8.76 24.75 2.12
CA VAL A 400 -8.79 24.07 0.82
C VAL A 400 -7.77 24.72 -0.10
N ILE A 401 -6.96 23.89 -0.73
CA ILE A 401 -5.94 24.29 -1.70
C ILE A 401 -6.21 23.59 -3.03
N ASN A 402 -5.75 24.17 -4.15
CA ASN A 402 -5.83 23.51 -5.45
C ASN A 402 -4.54 22.76 -5.82
N LYS A 403 -4.61 21.97 -6.89
CA LYS A 403 -3.49 21.18 -7.44
C LYS A 403 -2.29 22.00 -7.96
N HIS A 404 -2.36 23.33 -7.91
CA HIS A 404 -1.29 24.26 -8.28
C HIS A 404 -0.71 25.00 -7.07
N GLY A 405 -1.09 24.62 -5.85
CA GLY A 405 -0.65 25.26 -4.61
C GLY A 405 -1.40 26.56 -4.28
N GLU A 406 -2.43 26.93 -5.05
CA GLU A 406 -3.19 28.15 -4.80
C GLU A 406 -4.22 27.90 -3.68
N MET A 407 -4.15 28.72 -2.63
CA MET A 407 -5.10 28.67 -1.51
C MET A 407 -6.50 29.11 -1.97
N ILE A 408 -7.48 28.20 -1.89
CA ILE A 408 -8.87 28.44 -2.29
C ILE A 408 -9.72 28.85 -1.07
N ILE A 409 -9.56 28.17 0.06
CA ILE A 409 -10.17 28.52 1.34
C ILE A 409 -9.03 28.57 2.37
N PRO A 410 -8.79 29.70 3.06
CA PRO A 410 -7.66 29.82 3.99
C PRO A 410 -7.82 28.90 5.20
N CYS A 411 -6.70 28.41 5.73
CA CYS A 411 -6.62 27.62 6.96
C CYS A 411 -6.99 28.46 8.20
N LYS A 412 -8.28 28.57 8.47
CA LYS A 412 -8.85 29.26 9.64
C LYS A 412 -10.16 28.64 10.15
N TYR A 413 -10.57 27.52 9.55
CA TYR A 413 -11.81 26.82 9.88
C TYR A 413 -11.51 25.67 10.85
N GLN A 414 -12.44 25.38 11.75
CA GLN A 414 -12.36 24.20 12.60
C GLN A 414 -12.53 22.93 11.77
N ASN A 415 -13.35 22.98 10.71
CA ASN A 415 -13.59 21.82 9.87
C ASN A 415 -13.91 22.21 8.41
N ILE A 416 -13.59 21.31 7.48
CA ILE A 416 -14.00 21.34 6.07
C ILE A 416 -14.69 20.02 5.75
N GLU A 417 -15.92 20.10 5.25
CA GLU A 417 -16.77 18.94 4.97
C GLU A 417 -16.13 17.98 3.95
N ARG A 418 -15.95 16.71 4.34
CA ARG A 418 -15.21 15.67 3.60
C ARG A 418 -15.66 14.27 4.06
N GLY A 419 -15.18 13.24 3.38
CA GLY A 419 -15.44 11.84 3.78
C GLY A 419 -14.61 11.43 5.00
N PHE A 420 -13.37 10.99 4.75
CA PHE A 420 -12.39 10.62 5.78
C PHE A 420 -11.36 11.74 6.01
N GLN A 421 -10.50 11.64 7.03
CA GLN A 421 -9.56 12.71 7.41
C GLN A 421 -8.75 13.26 6.22
N ASP A 422 -8.14 12.40 5.41
CA ASP A 422 -7.31 12.79 4.25
C ASP A 422 -8.09 12.86 2.92
N SER A 423 -9.43 12.76 2.98
CA SER A 423 -10.27 12.91 1.81
C SER A 423 -10.26 14.35 1.29
N PRO A 424 -10.34 14.55 -0.04
CA PRO A 424 -10.61 15.85 -0.61
C PRO A 424 -11.94 16.45 -0.11
N PRO A 425 -12.14 17.78 -0.21
CA PRO A 425 -13.37 18.42 0.22
C PRO A 425 -14.58 17.90 -0.59
N LYS A 426 -15.68 17.63 0.11
CA LYS A 426 -16.94 17.20 -0.49
C LYS A 426 -17.56 18.35 -1.28
N ILE A 427 -17.84 18.11 -2.55
CA ILE A 427 -18.35 19.11 -3.48
C ILE A 427 -19.86 18.91 -3.67
N PHE A 428 -20.65 19.72 -2.96
CA PHE A 428 -22.10 19.71 -3.03
C PHE A 428 -22.63 20.28 -4.34
N LYS A 429 -23.91 20.01 -4.62
CA LYS A 429 -24.55 20.41 -5.88
C LYS A 429 -24.57 21.94 -6.05
N GLY A 430 -24.30 22.34 -7.29
CA GLY A 430 -23.91 23.72 -7.64
C GLY A 430 -22.40 24.02 -7.47
N GLY A 431 -21.60 23.06 -7.02
CA GLY A 431 -20.16 23.24 -6.82
C GLY A 431 -19.85 24.03 -5.55
N LYS A 432 -20.49 23.65 -4.45
CA LYS A 432 -20.32 24.30 -3.14
C LYS A 432 -19.48 23.46 -2.19
N ILE A 433 -18.77 24.13 -1.29
CA ILE A 433 -17.94 23.55 -0.23
C ILE A 433 -18.45 24.12 1.09
N VAL A 434 -18.56 23.28 2.11
CA VAL A 434 -19.00 23.68 3.45
C VAL A 434 -17.80 23.67 4.40
N ALA A 435 -17.72 24.70 5.24
CA ALA A 435 -16.73 24.88 6.28
C ALA A 435 -17.43 25.26 7.59
N ILE A 436 -16.90 24.81 8.73
CA ILE A 436 -17.32 25.24 10.06
C ILE A 436 -16.18 26.04 10.68
N ASP A 437 -16.48 27.25 11.18
CA ASP A 437 -15.51 28.03 11.96
C ASP A 437 -15.53 27.64 13.45
N HIS A 438 -14.59 28.16 14.22
CA HIS A 438 -14.44 27.85 15.65
C HIS A 438 -15.60 28.39 16.53
N ASP A 439 -16.52 29.18 15.97
CA ASP A 439 -17.81 29.56 16.61
C ASP A 439 -18.94 28.57 16.25
N LEU A 440 -18.63 27.44 15.61
CA LEU A 440 -19.57 26.45 15.06
C LEU A 440 -20.46 26.95 13.90
N LYS A 441 -20.16 28.11 13.29
CA LYS A 441 -21.03 28.68 12.25
C LYS A 441 -20.77 28.10 10.87
N ILE A 442 -21.85 27.93 10.11
CA ILE A 442 -21.81 27.40 8.75
C ILE A 442 -21.31 28.47 7.78
N ASN A 443 -20.21 28.15 7.10
CA ASN A 443 -19.64 28.95 6.02
C ASN A 443 -19.72 28.15 4.71
N ILE A 444 -20.28 28.74 3.65
CA ILE A 444 -20.41 28.09 2.35
C ILE A 444 -19.63 28.85 1.29
N PHE A 445 -18.83 28.11 0.54
CA PHE A 445 -18.00 28.62 -0.55
C PHE A 445 -18.41 28.02 -1.88
N ASN A 446 -18.08 28.68 -2.99
CA ASN A 446 -17.98 28.00 -4.29
C ASN A 446 -16.59 27.34 -4.45
N LYS A 447 -16.43 26.47 -5.46
CA LYS A 447 -15.14 25.86 -5.86
C LYS A 447 -13.99 26.84 -6.17
N LYS A 448 -14.25 28.15 -6.28
CA LYS A 448 -13.22 29.19 -6.47
C LYS A 448 -12.88 29.95 -5.18
N GLY A 449 -13.37 29.49 -4.02
CA GLY A 449 -13.07 30.13 -2.74
C GLY A 449 -13.88 31.40 -2.46
N THR A 450 -14.85 31.75 -3.30
CA THR A 450 -15.75 32.87 -2.99
C THR A 450 -16.72 32.42 -1.91
N LEU A 451 -16.69 33.09 -0.76
CA LEU A 451 -17.69 32.96 0.29
C LEU A 451 -19.06 33.38 -0.26
N LEU A 452 -20.03 32.48 -0.17
CA LEU A 452 -21.42 32.69 -0.60
C LEU A 452 -22.31 33.01 0.61
N ILE A 453 -22.08 32.33 1.73
CA ILE A 453 -22.77 32.50 3.00
C ILE A 453 -21.77 32.42 4.15
N HIS A 454 -21.86 33.37 5.09
CA HIS A 454 -21.50 33.17 6.48
C HIS A 454 -22.82 33.20 7.25
N SER A 455 -23.20 32.08 7.86
CA SER A 455 -24.52 31.93 8.46
C SER A 455 -24.54 32.44 9.91
N ASN A 456 -25.74 32.71 10.42
CA ASN A 456 -25.96 32.89 11.86
C ASN A 456 -26.45 31.59 12.52
N TYR A 457 -26.28 30.45 11.86
CA TYR A 457 -26.74 29.13 12.28
C TYR A 457 -25.56 28.26 12.69
N TYR A 458 -25.69 27.61 13.84
CA TYR A 458 -24.67 26.84 14.51
C TYR A 458 -24.85 25.36 14.17
N SER A 459 -23.84 24.73 13.57
CA SER A 459 -23.87 23.27 13.36
C SER A 459 -23.22 22.54 14.53
N LEU A 460 -23.18 21.22 14.46
CA LEU A 460 -22.31 20.41 15.32
C LEU A 460 -20.86 20.53 14.84
N PRO A 461 -19.84 20.26 15.67
CA PRO A 461 -18.44 20.47 15.26
C PRO A 461 -17.98 19.46 14.19
N TYR A 462 -18.59 18.27 14.17
CA TYR A 462 -18.69 17.44 12.97
C TYR A 462 -19.97 17.76 12.17
N LEU A 463 -19.79 17.95 10.87
CA LEU A 463 -20.83 18.34 9.92
C LEU A 463 -21.81 17.19 9.64
N HIS A 464 -23.03 17.31 10.13
CA HIS A 464 -24.10 16.38 9.77
C HIS A 464 -24.84 16.84 8.50
N VAL A 465 -24.49 16.25 7.34
CA VAL A 465 -25.04 16.67 6.04
C VAL A 465 -25.87 15.57 5.36
N GLN A 466 -27.20 15.73 5.39
CA GLN A 466 -28.19 14.86 4.75
C GLN A 466 -28.72 15.51 3.46
N HIS A 467 -28.56 14.86 2.30
CA HIS A 467 -29.17 15.29 1.02
C HIS A 467 -29.06 16.80 0.68
N ASP A 468 -27.83 17.34 0.71
CA ASP A 468 -27.52 18.78 0.53
C ASP A 468 -28.08 19.73 1.63
N LYS A 469 -28.42 19.22 2.83
CA LYS A 469 -28.86 20.00 3.99
C LYS A 469 -28.01 19.71 5.24
N ILE A 470 -27.71 20.76 6.01
CA ILE A 470 -26.90 20.67 7.23
C ILE A 470 -27.82 20.81 8.43
N LEU A 471 -27.73 19.90 9.40
CA LEU A 471 -28.43 20.07 10.67
C LEU A 471 -27.77 21.21 11.49
N CYS A 472 -28.60 22.11 12.02
CA CYS A 472 -28.12 23.28 12.76
C CYS A 472 -29.19 23.90 13.67
N PHE A 473 -28.75 24.87 14.46
CA PHE A 473 -29.56 25.62 15.41
C PHE A 473 -29.48 27.12 15.12
N ASP A 474 -30.53 27.89 15.41
CA ASP A 474 -30.51 29.37 15.29
C ASP A 474 -29.83 30.10 16.48
N GLY A 475 -29.36 29.33 17.46
CA GLY A 475 -28.60 29.77 18.62
C GLY A 475 -27.94 28.61 19.35
N LEU A 476 -27.10 28.93 20.35
CA LEU A 476 -26.42 27.93 21.19
C LEU A 476 -27.12 27.67 22.53
N ASN A 477 -28.17 28.42 22.86
CA ASN A 477 -28.95 28.20 24.09
C ASN A 477 -29.97 27.05 23.92
N ASN A 478 -30.56 26.61 25.02
CA ASN A 478 -31.49 25.47 25.02
C ASN A 478 -32.79 25.73 24.24
N GLU A 479 -33.25 26.98 24.17
CA GLU A 479 -34.50 27.39 23.50
C GLU A 479 -34.36 27.59 21.98
N ALA A 480 -33.11 27.60 21.46
CA ALA A 480 -32.80 27.81 20.06
C ALA A 480 -33.54 26.80 19.17
N GLN A 481 -34.09 27.22 18.04
CA GLN A 481 -34.79 26.31 17.13
C GLN A 481 -33.79 25.40 16.40
N CYS A 482 -34.12 24.11 16.34
CA CYS A 482 -33.44 23.13 15.51
C CYS A 482 -34.04 23.11 14.10
N GLY A 483 -33.22 22.83 13.10
CA GLY A 483 -33.66 22.72 11.73
C GLY A 483 -32.54 22.44 10.74
N TYR A 484 -32.90 22.47 9.46
CA TYR A 484 -31.99 22.18 8.37
C TYR A 484 -31.62 23.44 7.60
N PHE A 485 -30.34 23.78 7.57
CA PHE A 485 -29.80 24.77 6.65
C PHE A 485 -29.60 24.15 5.27
N ASP A 486 -30.34 24.63 4.28
CA ASP A 486 -30.27 24.14 2.91
C ASP A 486 -29.05 24.73 2.18
N ILE A 487 -28.13 23.88 1.70
CA ILE A 487 -26.89 24.30 1.02
C ILE A 487 -27.20 24.96 -0.35
N HIS A 488 -28.44 24.92 -0.83
CA HIS A 488 -28.85 25.46 -2.13
C HIS A 488 -29.65 26.76 -2.05
N SER A 489 -30.71 26.81 -1.24
CA SER A 489 -31.48 28.05 -1.05
C SER A 489 -30.83 29.00 -0.04
N PHE A 490 -29.95 28.48 0.81
CA PHE A 490 -29.37 29.20 1.97
C PHE A 490 -30.40 29.58 3.04
N GLU A 491 -31.54 28.90 3.05
CA GLU A 491 -32.61 29.10 4.01
C GLU A 491 -32.48 28.09 5.16
N PHE A 492 -32.80 28.54 6.37
CA PHE A 492 -33.01 27.66 7.51
C PHE A 492 -34.45 27.19 7.53
N ILE A 493 -34.62 25.88 7.42
CA ILE A 493 -35.92 25.20 7.42
C ILE A 493 -36.12 24.64 8.82
N VAL A 494 -36.90 25.35 9.65
CA VAL A 494 -37.28 24.89 10.99
C VAL A 494 -37.97 23.53 10.90
N THR A 495 -37.55 22.59 11.73
CA THR A 495 -38.23 21.31 11.90
C THR A 495 -39.20 21.40 13.08
N GLU A 496 -40.50 21.31 12.79
CA GLU A 496 -41.59 20.95 13.73
C GLU A 496 -41.38 21.44 15.20
N GLU A 497 -41.35 22.76 15.43
CA GLU A 497 -41.22 23.45 16.75
C GLU A 497 -40.17 22.86 17.74
N MET A 498 -39.15 22.16 17.24
CA MET A 498 -38.15 21.46 18.05
C MET A 498 -37.03 22.40 18.48
N THR A 499 -36.78 22.56 19.78
CA THR A 499 -35.63 23.33 20.27
C THR A 499 -34.33 22.54 20.23
N ARG A 500 -33.20 23.19 20.52
CA ARG A 500 -31.87 22.57 20.68
C ARG A 500 -31.89 21.61 21.85
N ALA A 501 -32.54 21.96 22.96
CA ALA A 501 -32.74 21.04 24.08
C ALA A 501 -33.62 19.85 23.68
N ASP A 502 -34.72 20.06 22.97
CA ASP A 502 -35.59 18.96 22.51
C ASP A 502 -34.86 18.05 21.52
N TYR A 503 -34.05 18.61 20.60
CA TYR A 503 -33.21 17.81 19.70
C TYR A 503 -32.21 16.97 20.48
N PHE A 504 -31.52 17.55 21.45
CA PHE A 504 -30.55 16.82 22.26
C PHE A 504 -31.23 15.80 23.18
N ALA A 505 -32.40 16.09 23.74
CA ALA A 505 -33.20 15.14 24.51
C ALA A 505 -33.77 14.01 23.64
N ALA A 506 -34.26 14.29 22.43
CA ALA A 506 -34.77 13.27 21.51
C ALA A 506 -33.63 12.41 20.93
N LEU A 507 -32.48 13.02 20.64
CA LEU A 507 -31.24 12.31 20.33
C LEU A 507 -30.81 11.43 21.50
N HIS A 508 -30.95 11.93 22.74
CA HIS A 508 -30.67 11.18 23.96
C HIS A 508 -31.62 9.99 24.12
N ASP A 509 -32.94 10.19 24.01
CA ASP A 509 -33.99 9.15 24.05
C ASP A 509 -33.90 8.12 22.89
N ALA A 510 -33.45 8.54 21.70
CA ALA A 510 -33.25 7.67 20.54
C ALA A 510 -31.98 6.83 20.67
N LEU A 511 -30.87 7.47 21.06
CA LEU A 511 -29.72 6.81 21.66
C LEU A 511 -30.08 6.14 23.01
N LEU A 512 -31.35 6.12 23.44
CA LEU A 512 -31.81 5.37 24.60
C LEU A 512 -32.79 4.22 24.30
N GLY A 513 -33.20 4.01 23.05
CA GLY A 513 -34.26 3.05 22.74
C GLY A 513 -35.58 3.34 23.47
N ARG A 514 -35.80 4.59 23.93
CA ARG A 514 -36.98 5.01 24.73
C ARG A 514 -38.11 5.59 23.90
N SER A 515 -37.84 5.93 22.64
CA SER A 515 -38.82 6.50 21.72
C SER A 515 -39.83 5.44 21.24
N THR A 516 -41.10 5.57 21.66
CA THR A 516 -42.20 4.69 21.22
C THR A 516 -43.40 5.45 20.61
N GLU A 517 -43.24 6.74 20.28
CA GLU A 517 -44.30 7.52 19.61
C GLU A 517 -44.14 7.53 18.08
N ALA A 518 -45.09 6.84 17.43
CA ALA A 518 -45.17 6.59 15.99
C ALA A 518 -45.48 7.86 15.16
N GLN A 519 -44.48 8.73 15.05
CA GLN A 519 -44.30 9.69 13.94
C GLN A 519 -42.81 10.00 13.65
N PHE A 520 -41.91 9.77 14.62
CA PHE A 520 -40.46 9.97 14.49
C PHE A 520 -39.68 8.77 13.93
N GLU A 521 -40.20 7.56 14.15
CA GLU A 521 -39.59 6.24 13.83
C GLU A 521 -38.94 6.16 12.44
N ILE A 522 -39.67 6.57 11.39
CA ILE A 522 -39.21 6.43 9.99
C ILE A 522 -38.04 7.37 9.67
N LYS A 523 -37.94 8.53 10.33
CA LYS A 523 -36.83 9.49 10.08
C LYS A 523 -35.59 9.18 10.91
N ILE A 524 -35.74 8.57 12.09
CA ILE A 524 -34.63 8.28 13.01
C ILE A 524 -33.93 6.96 12.64
N ASN A 525 -34.66 5.93 12.19
CA ASN A 525 -34.04 4.66 11.81
C ASN A 525 -33.30 4.76 10.46
N GLU A 526 -33.90 5.39 9.43
CA GLU A 526 -33.20 5.73 8.17
C GLU A 526 -31.97 6.65 8.40
N TRP A 527 -31.95 7.37 9.52
CA TRP A 527 -30.82 8.21 9.93
C TRP A 527 -29.74 7.38 10.63
N LEU A 528 -30.09 6.54 11.62
CA LEU A 528 -29.16 5.66 12.34
C LEU A 528 -28.37 4.73 11.41
N GLU A 529 -28.99 4.18 10.35
CA GLU A 529 -28.29 3.39 9.32
C GLU A 529 -27.23 4.19 8.52
N GLN A 530 -27.37 5.52 8.43
CA GLN A 530 -26.44 6.41 7.72
C GLN A 530 -25.39 7.04 8.67
N VAL A 531 -25.69 7.07 9.97
CA VAL A 531 -24.90 7.67 11.06
C VAL A 531 -23.66 6.85 11.39
N THR A 532 -23.79 5.53 11.42
CA THR A 532 -22.77 4.54 11.84
C THR A 532 -21.50 4.51 10.99
N ALA A 533 -21.43 5.28 9.89
CA ALA A 533 -20.32 5.28 8.94
C ALA A 533 -19.20 6.31 9.22
N SER A 534 -19.25 7.12 10.29
CA SER A 534 -18.17 8.10 10.58
C SER A 534 -18.05 8.56 12.05
N ALA A 535 -16.92 9.20 12.39
CA ALA A 535 -16.39 9.33 13.76
C ALA A 535 -16.93 10.53 14.60
N TRP A 536 -18.24 10.74 14.68
CA TRP A 536 -18.84 11.96 15.27
C TRP A 536 -19.60 11.79 16.60
N LEU A 537 -19.68 10.56 17.14
CA LEU A 537 -20.25 10.28 18.48
C LEU A 537 -19.53 11.02 19.63
N HIS A 538 -18.26 11.40 19.43
CA HIS A 538 -17.43 12.12 20.41
C HIS A 538 -17.94 13.53 20.73
N ASP A 539 -18.42 14.27 19.72
CA ASP A 539 -18.78 15.69 19.88
C ASP A 539 -20.22 15.87 20.38
N ILE A 540 -21.09 14.90 20.09
CA ILE A 540 -22.46 14.85 20.60
C ILE A 540 -22.48 14.52 22.09
N SER A 541 -21.65 13.57 22.52
CA SER A 541 -21.50 13.27 23.95
C SER A 541 -20.90 14.46 24.70
N LEU A 542 -19.91 15.17 24.14
CA LEU A 542 -19.43 16.43 24.70
C LEU A 542 -20.52 17.50 24.85
N LEU A 543 -21.33 17.74 23.81
CA LEU A 543 -22.38 18.78 23.82
C LEU A 543 -23.63 18.43 24.65
N LEU A 544 -23.92 17.13 24.83
CA LEU A 544 -24.99 16.64 25.72
C LEU A 544 -24.58 16.72 27.19
N CYS A 545 -23.32 16.44 27.49
CA CYS A 545 -22.87 16.12 28.84
C CYS A 545 -21.99 17.21 29.48
N GLU A 546 -21.99 18.45 28.95
CA GLU A 546 -21.13 19.54 29.47
C GLU A 546 -21.26 19.79 30.98
N GLN A 547 -22.35 19.38 31.65
CA GLN A 547 -22.51 19.46 33.12
C GLN A 547 -23.22 18.27 33.80
N ASP A 548 -23.52 17.15 33.14
CA ASP A 548 -24.26 16.03 33.75
C ASP A 548 -23.73 14.63 33.34
N GLN A 549 -23.20 13.92 34.34
CA GLN A 549 -22.57 12.60 34.22
C GLN A 549 -23.58 11.44 34.28
N GLU A 550 -24.76 11.67 34.87
CA GLU A 550 -25.84 10.68 34.98
C GLU A 550 -26.56 10.55 33.62
N GLN A 551 -26.78 11.69 32.94
CA GLN A 551 -27.34 11.69 31.58
C GLN A 551 -26.41 11.05 30.54
N ALA A 552 -25.08 11.24 30.66
CA ALA A 552 -24.09 10.56 29.79
C ALA A 552 -24.16 9.03 29.90
N THR A 553 -24.39 8.56 31.12
CA THR A 553 -24.49 7.14 31.50
C THR A 553 -25.74 6.51 30.93
N GLU A 554 -26.89 7.21 31.04
CA GLU A 554 -28.11 6.82 30.37
C GLU A 554 -27.91 6.74 28.85
N LEU A 555 -27.46 7.83 28.22
CA LEU A 555 -27.34 8.00 26.76
C LEU A 555 -26.73 6.82 26.02
N ILE A 556 -25.73 6.17 26.61
CA ILE A 556 -25.00 5.12 25.91
C ILE A 556 -25.67 3.77 26.11
N HIS A 557 -26.37 3.49 27.22
CA HIS A 557 -26.77 2.15 27.71
C HIS A 557 -27.72 1.31 26.83
N SER A 558 -28.02 1.77 25.63
CA SER A 558 -29.40 1.94 25.21
C SER A 558 -29.51 2.34 23.73
N THR A 559 -28.50 3.05 23.23
CA THR A 559 -28.01 3.00 21.85
C THR A 559 -27.69 1.55 21.54
N ASN A 560 -27.13 0.87 22.55
CA ASN A 560 -26.86 -0.53 22.63
C ASN A 560 -28.11 -1.38 22.42
N ALA A 561 -29.18 -1.07 23.17
CA ALA A 561 -30.45 -1.79 23.07
C ALA A 561 -31.01 -1.72 21.63
N PHE A 562 -30.97 -0.55 21.01
CA PHE A 562 -31.35 -0.37 19.61
C PHE A 562 -30.47 -1.17 18.63
N ILE A 563 -29.14 -1.12 18.79
CA ILE A 563 -28.19 -1.82 17.91
C ILE A 563 -28.33 -3.35 17.98
N ILE A 564 -28.62 -3.90 19.16
CA ILE A 564 -28.92 -5.35 19.35
C ILE A 564 -30.16 -5.74 18.53
N GLU A 565 -31.23 -4.96 18.66
CA GLU A 565 -32.55 -5.33 18.16
C GLU A 565 -32.66 -5.21 16.62
N GLU A 566 -32.10 -4.16 16.02
CA GLU A 566 -32.24 -3.89 14.58
C GLU A 566 -31.29 -4.74 13.70
N PHE A 567 -30.12 -5.13 14.22
CA PHE A 567 -29.08 -5.80 13.42
C PHE A 567 -28.85 -7.29 13.77
N GLU A 568 -29.67 -7.87 14.66
CA GLU A 568 -29.51 -9.23 15.21
C GLU A 568 -28.10 -9.52 15.77
N ILE A 569 -27.41 -8.48 16.24
CA ILE A 569 -26.06 -8.56 16.81
C ILE A 569 -26.14 -9.21 18.19
N ALA A 570 -25.20 -10.10 18.52
CA ALA A 570 -25.14 -10.73 19.84
C ALA A 570 -24.99 -9.67 20.94
N GLN A 571 -25.58 -9.90 22.11
CA GLN A 571 -25.57 -8.95 23.24
C GLN A 571 -24.17 -8.60 23.78
N GLU A 572 -23.14 -9.24 23.23
CA GLU A 572 -21.71 -9.17 23.55
C GLU A 572 -20.96 -8.22 22.59
N ASP A 573 -21.47 -7.98 21.37
CA ASP A 573 -20.82 -7.24 20.27
C ASP A 573 -21.34 -5.80 20.10
N VAL A 574 -21.87 -5.25 21.19
CA VAL A 574 -22.65 -4.02 21.20
C VAL A 574 -21.78 -2.89 21.76
N LEU A 575 -22.12 -1.63 21.46
CA LEU A 575 -21.74 -0.54 22.37
C LEU A 575 -22.21 -0.94 23.81
N VAL A 576 -21.47 -0.57 24.85
CA VAL A 576 -21.86 -0.79 26.25
C VAL A 576 -21.48 0.43 27.07
N TYR A 577 -22.37 0.93 27.92
CA TYR A 577 -21.94 1.80 29.01
C TYR A 577 -21.62 0.95 30.24
N CYS A 578 -20.33 0.62 30.37
CA CYS A 578 -19.70 0.41 31.66
C CYS A 578 -18.70 1.56 31.86
N GLU A 579 -18.65 2.09 33.09
CA GLU A 579 -17.95 3.33 33.52
C GLU A 579 -16.42 3.34 33.31
N SER A 580 -15.91 2.32 32.63
CA SER A 580 -14.50 2.06 32.37
C SER A 580 -14.21 1.65 30.92
N GLN A 581 -15.19 1.14 30.16
CA GLN A 581 -14.91 0.35 28.94
C GLN A 581 -15.83 0.60 27.72
N ASN A 582 -16.53 1.74 27.65
CA ASN A 582 -16.59 2.51 26.38
C ASN A 582 -16.51 4.04 26.55
N ILE A 583 -16.42 4.48 27.80
CA ILE A 583 -15.29 5.35 28.09
C ILE A 583 -13.94 4.66 27.68
N TYR A 584 -13.82 3.36 27.35
CA TYR A 584 -12.58 2.66 26.92
C TYR A 584 -11.61 3.51 26.09
N THR A 585 -12.04 4.17 25.02
CA THR A 585 -11.16 5.04 24.21
C THR A 585 -10.69 6.28 24.98
N LEU A 586 -11.61 6.90 25.74
CA LEU A 586 -11.36 7.97 26.71
C LEU A 586 -10.62 7.48 27.99
N TYR A 587 -10.55 6.17 28.22
CA TYR A 587 -10.05 5.50 29.41
C TYR A 587 -8.67 4.90 29.15
N TRP A 588 -8.36 4.49 27.93
CA TRP A 588 -7.00 4.42 27.40
C TRP A 588 -6.35 5.82 27.45
N GLN A 589 -7.09 6.88 27.14
CA GLN A 589 -6.61 8.26 27.31
C GLN A 589 -6.51 8.69 28.79
N TYR A 590 -7.44 8.31 29.66
CA TYR A 590 -7.38 8.61 31.10
C TYR A 590 -6.32 7.78 31.85
N LEU A 591 -6.13 6.51 31.50
CA LEU A 591 -5.09 5.64 32.05
C LEU A 591 -3.70 6.22 31.76
N ASN A 592 -3.44 6.71 30.54
CA ASN A 592 -2.21 7.44 30.20
C ASN A 592 -1.99 8.72 31.03
N VAL A 593 -3.04 9.27 31.66
CA VAL A 593 -2.96 10.48 32.50
C VAL A 593 -2.90 10.12 34.00
N ALA A 594 -3.56 9.04 34.42
CA ALA A 594 -3.67 8.62 35.83
C ALA A 594 -2.58 7.63 36.27
N ALA A 595 -2.07 6.81 35.35
CA ALA A 595 -0.85 6.03 35.49
C ALA A 595 0.10 6.50 34.38
N PRO A 596 1.18 7.26 34.70
CA PRO A 596 1.96 7.96 33.67
C PRO A 596 2.53 7.06 32.56
N LYS A 597 2.64 5.75 32.82
CA LYS A 597 3.22 4.75 31.92
C LYS A 597 2.52 3.40 32.07
N LEU A 598 1.76 3.03 31.05
CA LEU A 598 1.05 1.78 30.90
C LEU A 598 1.60 1.04 29.67
N TYR A 599 1.80 -0.28 29.79
CA TYR A 599 2.49 -1.08 28.78
C TYR A 599 1.60 -2.24 28.32
N HIS A 600 1.55 -2.45 27.00
CA HIS A 600 0.69 -3.45 26.34
C HIS A 600 1.48 -4.18 25.25
N PHE A 601 1.36 -5.50 25.21
CA PHE A 601 2.13 -6.39 24.33
C PHE A 601 1.25 -7.56 23.85
N ASP A 602 1.53 -8.13 22.67
CA ASP A 602 1.07 -9.50 22.35
C ASP A 602 1.79 -10.48 23.30
N TYR A 603 1.08 -11.44 23.89
CA TYR A 603 1.70 -12.38 24.85
C TYR A 603 2.78 -13.29 24.22
N LYS A 604 2.78 -13.44 22.89
CA LYS A 604 3.82 -14.17 22.13
C LYS A 604 5.05 -13.29 21.86
N ASP A 605 4.90 -11.97 21.92
CA ASP A 605 5.98 -11.02 21.68
C ASP A 605 6.81 -10.77 22.94
N THR A 606 7.60 -11.79 23.30
CA THR A 606 8.61 -11.67 24.35
C THR A 606 9.75 -10.71 24.00
N GLU A 607 9.88 -10.28 22.73
CA GLU A 607 10.98 -9.41 22.32
C GLU A 607 10.67 -7.93 22.68
N SER A 608 9.41 -7.49 22.51
CA SER A 608 8.96 -6.18 22.96
C SER A 608 9.11 -5.94 24.46
N LEU A 609 9.17 -7.00 25.29
CA LEU A 609 9.44 -6.86 26.72
C LEU A 609 10.89 -6.39 26.99
N TYR A 610 11.90 -6.77 26.20
CA TYR A 610 13.28 -6.30 26.40
C TYR A 610 13.42 -4.80 26.13
N HIS A 611 12.65 -4.28 25.15
CA HIS A 611 12.63 -2.86 24.80
C HIS A 611 12.07 -1.96 25.91
N LEU A 612 11.53 -2.53 26.99
CA LEU A 612 11.27 -1.75 28.20
C LEU A 612 12.55 -1.16 28.78
N ALA A 613 13.70 -1.84 28.72
CA ALA A 613 14.98 -1.30 29.22
C ALA A 613 15.41 0.02 28.52
N ASP A 614 14.86 0.32 27.34
CA ASP A 614 15.10 1.55 26.58
C ASP A 614 14.32 2.77 27.11
N PHE A 615 13.32 2.57 28.00
CA PHE A 615 12.61 3.66 28.67
C PHE A 615 13.30 4.05 29.99
N ASP A 616 13.38 5.37 30.27
CA ASP A 616 14.12 5.98 31.40
C ASP A 616 13.90 5.34 32.78
N GLU A 617 12.76 4.70 33.05
CA GLU A 617 12.47 4.10 34.36
C GLU A 617 12.90 2.65 34.53
N PHE A 618 13.17 1.96 33.43
CA PHE A 618 13.75 0.62 33.43
C PHE A 618 15.22 0.65 33.02
N THR A 619 15.82 1.84 32.90
CA THR A 619 17.25 2.00 32.61
C THR A 619 18.10 1.30 33.68
N GLY A 620 18.71 0.18 33.28
CA GLY A 620 19.51 -0.68 34.18
C GLY A 620 18.80 -1.97 34.60
N TRP A 621 17.52 -2.14 34.28
CA TRP A 621 16.90 -3.46 34.26
C TRP A 621 17.54 -4.29 33.15
N GLN A 622 17.90 -5.54 33.49
CA GLN A 622 18.41 -6.50 32.53
C GLN A 622 17.76 -7.84 32.81
N TRP A 623 16.94 -8.29 31.86
CA TRP A 623 16.50 -9.67 31.77
C TRP A 623 17.25 -10.32 30.61
N SER A 624 18.02 -11.36 30.90
CA SER A 624 18.89 -12.01 29.92
C SER A 624 18.60 -13.50 29.89
N ARG A 625 18.26 -14.04 28.71
CA ARG A 625 18.07 -15.48 28.47
C ARG A 625 19.36 -16.25 28.79
N ILE A 626 19.51 -16.71 30.04
CA ILE A 626 20.54 -17.67 30.44
C ILE A 626 19.85 -19.04 30.53
N ASP A 627 20.11 -19.87 29.53
CA ASP A 627 19.74 -21.29 29.49
C ASP A 627 18.23 -21.65 29.36
N GLY A 628 17.50 -20.90 28.55
CA GLY A 628 16.82 -21.54 27.40
C GLY A 628 15.38 -22.06 27.54
N ASP A 629 14.67 -21.78 28.64
CA ASP A 629 13.21 -21.89 28.73
C ASP A 629 12.71 -20.84 29.74
N GLU A 630 12.66 -19.57 29.33
CA GLU A 630 12.03 -18.48 30.11
C GLU A 630 10.86 -17.90 29.29
N SER A 631 9.71 -17.81 29.93
CA SER A 631 8.44 -17.37 29.37
C SER A 631 8.23 -15.86 29.51
N MET A 632 7.22 -15.33 28.81
CA MET A 632 6.79 -13.94 28.98
C MET A 632 6.46 -13.60 30.45
N GLN A 633 5.97 -14.59 31.22
CA GLN A 633 5.67 -14.42 32.63
C GLN A 633 6.93 -14.29 33.49
N ASP A 634 7.99 -15.07 33.22
CA ASP A 634 9.27 -14.99 33.94
C ASP A 634 9.93 -13.60 33.75
N GLY A 635 9.82 -13.03 32.54
CA GLY A 635 10.30 -11.67 32.26
C GLY A 635 9.52 -10.58 33.01
N ILE A 636 8.21 -10.76 33.17
CA ILE A 636 7.35 -9.82 33.90
C ILE A 636 7.58 -9.93 35.42
N GLU A 637 7.79 -11.13 35.94
CA GLU A 637 8.19 -11.36 37.34
C GLU A 637 9.58 -10.74 37.62
N SER A 638 10.53 -10.88 36.69
CA SER A 638 11.84 -10.18 36.71
C SER A 638 11.69 -8.65 36.73
N LEU A 639 10.77 -8.09 35.93
CA LEU A 639 10.48 -6.66 35.89
C LEU A 639 9.89 -6.16 37.22
N ALA A 640 8.93 -6.90 37.79
CA ALA A 640 8.37 -6.61 39.10
C ALA A 640 9.44 -6.65 40.21
N HIS A 641 10.37 -7.62 40.14
CA HIS A 641 11.49 -7.71 41.09
C HIS A 641 12.42 -6.51 41.01
N TYR A 642 12.67 -6.02 39.78
CA TYR A 642 13.49 -4.83 39.55
C TYR A 642 12.84 -3.53 40.06
N LEU A 643 11.52 -3.38 39.94
CA LEU A 643 10.81 -2.17 40.36
C LEU A 643 10.69 -2.01 41.89
N LYS A 644 10.67 -3.13 42.61
CA LYS A 644 10.44 -3.20 44.07
C LYS A 644 11.40 -2.33 44.92
N PRO A 645 12.72 -2.27 44.65
CA PRO A 645 13.65 -1.34 45.31
C PRO A 645 13.45 0.14 44.92
N HIS A 646 12.81 0.43 43.79
CA HIS A 646 12.51 1.78 43.32
C HIS A 646 11.17 2.33 43.86
N HIS A 647 10.58 1.67 44.88
CA HIS A 647 9.26 1.99 45.44
C HIS A 647 8.10 1.92 44.45
N LYS A 648 8.28 1.14 43.37
CA LYS A 648 7.28 0.90 42.34
C LYS A 648 6.82 -0.56 42.33
N SER A 649 5.58 -0.76 41.92
CA SER A 649 4.95 -2.07 41.74
C SER A 649 4.47 -2.23 40.30
N LEU A 650 4.47 -3.47 39.85
CA LEU A 650 3.89 -3.88 38.58
C LEU A 650 2.46 -4.37 38.82
N LEU A 651 1.47 -3.67 38.28
CA LEU A 651 0.06 -4.05 38.37
C LEU A 651 -0.35 -4.69 37.04
N TYR A 652 -0.53 -6.01 37.03
CA TYR A 652 -1.01 -6.75 35.86
C TYR A 652 -2.52 -6.56 35.70
N ILE A 653 -2.96 -6.38 34.47
CA ILE A 653 -4.36 -6.14 34.09
C ILE A 653 -4.78 -7.25 33.14
N ASN A 654 -5.79 -8.04 33.52
CA ASN A 654 -6.32 -9.09 32.64
C ASN A 654 -6.97 -8.48 31.39
N THR A 655 -6.75 -9.12 30.25
CA THR A 655 -7.39 -8.81 28.96
C THR A 655 -7.89 -10.10 28.32
N ASP A 656 -8.99 -10.04 27.57
CA ASP A 656 -9.74 -11.23 27.12
C ASP A 656 -9.20 -11.87 25.83
N HIS A 657 -8.01 -11.45 25.38
CA HIS A 657 -7.35 -11.88 24.14
C HIS A 657 -5.85 -12.18 24.38
N ASP A 658 -5.18 -12.65 23.33
CA ASP A 658 -3.75 -12.99 23.20
C ASP A 658 -2.79 -11.78 23.46
N SER A 659 -2.97 -11.07 24.57
CA SER A 659 -2.16 -9.90 24.95
C SER A 659 -1.92 -9.83 26.45
N ILE A 660 -0.90 -9.07 26.83
CA ILE A 660 -0.51 -8.78 28.21
C ILE A 660 -0.53 -7.26 28.42
N CYS A 661 -1.11 -6.83 29.53
CA CYS A 661 -1.19 -5.43 29.92
C CYS A 661 -0.71 -5.25 31.37
N PHE A 662 0.12 -4.25 31.63
CA PHE A 662 0.49 -3.88 32.99
C PHE A 662 0.80 -2.39 33.15
N ALA A 663 0.57 -1.88 34.36
CA ALA A 663 0.91 -0.52 34.77
C ALA A 663 2.11 -0.54 35.73
N VAL A 664 2.95 0.49 35.65
CA VAL A 664 3.98 0.76 36.65
C VAL A 664 3.56 1.95 37.50
N LEU A 665 3.41 1.71 38.80
CA LEU A 665 2.83 2.66 39.76
C LEU A 665 3.76 2.80 40.97
N GLU A 666 3.80 3.98 41.58
CA GLU A 666 4.40 4.13 42.92
C GLU A 666 3.57 3.32 43.94
N ASN A 667 4.22 2.63 44.88
CA ASN A 667 3.56 1.67 45.78
C ASN A 667 2.37 2.24 46.57
N ILE A 668 2.36 3.56 46.81
CA ILE A 668 1.30 4.28 47.52
C ILE A 668 0.04 4.50 46.66
N GLU A 669 0.17 4.42 45.33
CA GLU A 669 -0.91 4.65 44.35
C GLU A 669 -1.58 3.33 43.92
N VAL A 670 -0.91 2.19 44.17
CA VAL A 670 -1.36 0.85 43.75
C VAL A 670 -2.73 0.49 44.33
N GLU A 671 -2.96 0.66 45.63
CA GLU A 671 -4.23 0.29 46.25
C GLU A 671 -5.40 1.16 45.76
N SER A 672 -5.18 2.47 45.62
CA SER A 672 -6.20 3.39 45.10
C SER A 672 -6.49 3.14 43.62
N PHE A 673 -5.48 2.82 42.81
CA PHE A 673 -5.64 2.52 41.41
C PHE A 673 -6.27 1.14 41.18
N ALA A 674 -5.83 0.10 41.89
CA ALA A 674 -6.44 -1.23 41.83
C ALA A 674 -7.90 -1.20 42.32
N ALA A 675 -8.24 -0.40 43.33
CA ALA A 675 -9.62 -0.18 43.74
C ALA A 675 -10.45 0.54 42.65
N LEU A 676 -9.84 1.50 41.94
CA LEU A 676 -10.48 2.18 40.79
C LEU A 676 -10.72 1.19 39.63
N LEU A 677 -9.76 0.30 39.34
CA LEU A 677 -9.91 -0.80 38.37
C LEU A 677 -10.97 -1.82 38.79
N GLN A 678 -11.07 -2.17 40.08
CA GLN A 678 -12.10 -3.08 40.59
C GLN A 678 -13.51 -2.48 40.55
N ASN A 679 -13.67 -1.19 40.86
CA ASN A 679 -14.95 -0.47 40.68
C ASN A 679 -15.36 -0.44 39.21
N ALA A 680 -14.38 -0.35 38.32
CA ALA A 680 -14.49 -0.47 36.87
C ALA A 680 -14.75 -1.91 36.35
N LEU A 681 -14.90 -2.90 37.25
CA LEU A 681 -15.05 -4.34 36.97
C LEU A 681 -13.85 -5.01 36.24
N ILE A 682 -12.67 -4.39 36.30
CA ILE A 682 -11.46 -4.88 35.64
C ILE A 682 -10.62 -5.69 36.63
N HIS A 683 -10.39 -6.95 36.29
CA HIS A 683 -9.53 -7.82 37.09
C HIS A 683 -8.06 -7.44 36.90
N CYS A 684 -7.45 -6.95 37.98
CA CYS A 684 -6.03 -6.69 38.09
C CYS A 684 -5.45 -7.37 39.34
N TYR A 685 -4.15 -7.63 39.33
CA TYR A 685 -3.41 -8.10 40.49
C TYR A 685 -1.99 -7.54 40.46
N VAL A 686 -1.44 -7.26 41.65
CA VAL A 686 -0.03 -6.87 41.78
C VAL A 686 0.81 -8.12 41.55
N ILE A 687 1.84 -8.02 40.71
CA ILE A 687 2.82 -9.09 40.57
C ILE A 687 3.81 -8.96 41.72
N ASP A 688 3.62 -9.81 42.74
CA ASP A 688 4.52 -9.93 43.88
C ASP A 688 5.77 -10.73 43.49
N ALA A 689 6.90 -10.02 43.46
CA ALA A 689 8.23 -10.56 43.15
C ALA A 689 9.03 -11.15 44.33
#